data_AF-A0A9P6G6N5-F1
#
_entry.id   AF-A0A9P6G6N5-F1
#
_cell.length_a   1.000
_cell.length_b   1.000
_cell.length_c   1.000
_cell.angle_alpha   90.00
_cell.angle_beta   90.00
_cell.angle_gamma   90.00
#
_symmetry.space_group_name_H-M   'P 1'
#
loop_
_entity.id
_entity.type
_entity.pdbx_description
1 polymer ?
#
loop_
_entity_poly.entity_id
_entity_poly.type
_entity_poly.pdbx_seq_one_letter_code
_entity_poly.pdbx_strand_id
1 'polypeptide(L)'
;MEPDHRERRRRERLNSSSHEHDAERRRRRGHRATDSQGDLLPRPHRSSRNQSDSEWDSPSPRKRRGDSTPSTQRSRQSAPLSLDAIAKLDKVNAKKGGWKGYDYDEQYLKEVRAKEKALEKDRVKEEREERKRERAVESDAAIEAATRRRRESKQRPRAESTRRSAPSDNEGAQRTAAHRMSAHAQPDRRERRRSHASPENDERRRAYEERYTSSEIAEKKERRRQEKAQRMSEKKRRVVSGPLAEEGGVNDEDSSQYMMEKRGGAGAPSEVTEEELAAKKKKKKKILIAIASVLLLLAIIIPVAIVVSKKGSNKGGGGGSGNNQTAGGSSQPSNSNLEGKDPNSVPDADKGGWLDPWSWWDTDDFNVTYTSEKVGGLPVIGLNSTWNDDVQANDKVANLKDDFGYGKNPIRGVNVGGWLNLEPFITPSYFQSYSTLDNIIDEWTLVQKLGGPSQAKSTLEKHYSSFITRQAFVDIRNAGFDHVRIPFGYWMVETYDGDQYVGQVAWRYLLRSIEYARQQGLRINLDMHGAPGSQNGWNHSGRQGVIGWLNGTDGETNANRWLDIHHKLAVFFAQDRYKNIVTMYGLVNEPRMVDLNSDVVITWSQKAITQIRKDGIKAIIVFGDGFRGLDNWKDSPLQSNDDVLLDVHQYVIFNLDQIQLNHTDKLNFACQAWTKQSKRSMDTSTGFGPTMCGEWSQADTDCATYLNDVNIGTRWEGTLDTGNASTAVLEPYCPLKSSACSCASANADPSNYSDAYKKWLYQFAIAQMISFEAGWGWFYWTWKTEKATQWSYQAGIKAGIMPEKTYERNFTCPEDSSDLVNYGKLGLAESY
;
A
#
# COMPACT_ATOMS: atom_id res chain seq x y z
N MET A 1 70.13 -22.19 -8.53
CA MET A 1 71.34 -21.38 -8.79
C MET A 1 70.98 -20.34 -9.84
N GLU A 2 71.27 -19.09 -9.55
CA GLU A 2 71.40 -18.02 -10.55
C GLU A 2 72.84 -18.05 -11.10
N PRO A 3 73.11 -17.48 -12.28
CA PRO A 3 74.19 -16.49 -12.30
C PRO A 3 73.93 -15.26 -13.18
N ASP A 4 74.12 -14.09 -12.58
CA ASP A 4 74.44 -12.80 -13.20
C ASP A 4 75.59 -12.89 -14.23
N HIS A 5 75.59 -12.02 -15.26
CA HIS A 5 76.83 -11.29 -15.57
C HIS A 5 76.71 -9.96 -16.34
N ARG A 6 77.12 -8.88 -15.63
CA ARG A 6 77.98 -7.74 -16.06
C ARG A 6 77.38 -6.44 -16.58
N GLU A 7 78.11 -5.38 -16.25
CA GLU A 7 77.75 -3.96 -16.30
C GLU A 7 78.85 -3.13 -17.01
N ARG A 8 78.52 -1.89 -17.42
CA ARG A 8 79.41 -0.73 -17.74
C ARG A 8 80.26 -0.71 -19.03
N ARG A 9 80.07 0.39 -19.78
CA ARG A 9 81.07 1.48 -19.92
C ARG A 9 80.38 2.85 -20.05
N ARG A 10 81.12 3.96 -19.91
CA ARG A 10 80.59 5.30 -19.55
C ARG A 10 81.47 6.44 -20.06
N ARG A 11 80.87 7.45 -20.73
CA ARG A 11 81.27 8.89 -20.86
C ARG A 11 80.24 9.62 -21.78
N GLU A 12 79.63 10.76 -21.41
CA GLU A 12 80.13 12.17 -21.45
C GLU A 12 80.46 12.66 -22.88
N ARG A 13 80.14 13.88 -23.37
CA ARG A 13 79.45 15.14 -22.94
C ARG A 13 79.26 15.99 -24.23
N LEU A 14 78.34 16.92 -24.49
CA LEU A 14 77.08 17.54 -23.97
C LEU A 14 76.16 17.73 -25.23
N ASN A 15 75.18 18.63 -25.49
CA ASN A 15 74.26 19.64 -24.88
C ASN A 15 73.18 19.89 -25.99
N SER A 16 71.98 20.47 -25.87
CA SER A 16 70.97 20.82 -24.83
C SER A 16 69.63 21.02 -25.61
N SER A 17 68.45 21.47 -25.12
CA SER A 17 67.96 22.03 -23.86
C SER A 17 66.40 21.89 -23.76
N SER A 18 65.84 22.30 -22.61
CA SER A 18 64.44 22.72 -22.29
C SER A 18 63.45 23.13 -23.41
N HIS A 19 62.11 22.98 -23.29
CA HIS A 19 61.24 22.82 -22.10
C HIS A 19 59.97 21.97 -22.34
N GLU A 20 59.36 21.53 -21.23
CA GLU A 20 57.93 21.29 -20.92
C GLU A 20 56.93 20.73 -21.96
N HIS A 21 56.20 19.68 -21.55
CA HIS A 21 54.86 19.37 -22.03
C HIS A 21 54.08 18.62 -20.92
N ASP A 22 52.96 19.20 -20.46
CA ASP A 22 52.01 18.53 -19.55
C ASP A 22 50.71 18.18 -20.31
N ALA A 23 50.04 17.08 -19.95
CA ALA A 23 49.16 16.35 -20.86
C ALA A 23 47.67 16.37 -20.47
N GLU A 24 46.81 17.01 -21.28
CA GLU A 24 45.38 17.15 -20.96
C GLU A 24 44.51 15.93 -21.38
N ARG A 25 43.62 15.54 -20.45
CA ARG A 25 42.30 14.88 -20.60
C ARG A 25 41.94 14.18 -21.93
N ARG A 26 41.51 12.91 -21.80
CA ARG A 26 40.57 12.26 -22.74
C ARG A 26 39.27 11.84 -22.05
N ARG A 27 38.17 12.53 -22.34
CA ARG A 27 36.79 12.09 -22.03
C ARG A 27 36.26 11.20 -23.16
N ARG A 28 35.51 10.14 -22.84
CA ARG A 28 34.74 9.37 -23.84
C ARG A 28 33.59 10.26 -24.38
N ARG A 29 33.32 10.18 -25.69
CA ARG A 29 32.25 10.93 -26.36
C ARG A 29 30.97 10.10 -26.40
N GLY A 30 29.81 10.74 -26.21
CA GLY A 30 28.51 10.15 -26.52
C GLY A 30 28.17 10.23 -28.00
N HIS A 31 27.21 9.42 -28.44
CA HIS A 31 26.72 9.38 -29.83
C HIS A 31 25.98 10.68 -30.20
N ARG A 32 25.88 10.95 -31.52
CA ARG A 32 25.28 12.16 -32.08
C ARG A 32 24.20 11.74 -33.08
N ALA A 33 23.02 12.34 -32.99
CA ALA A 33 21.88 11.95 -33.80
C ALA A 33 22.12 12.22 -35.30
N THR A 34 21.74 11.24 -36.11
CA THR A 34 21.61 11.31 -37.56
C THR A 34 20.15 11.42 -37.96
N ASP A 35 19.88 11.78 -39.22
CA ASP A 35 18.56 11.56 -39.83
C ASP A 35 18.37 10.11 -40.33
N SER A 36 17.28 9.87 -41.07
CA SER A 36 16.90 8.58 -41.63
C SER A 36 17.69 8.16 -42.89
N GLN A 37 18.64 8.95 -43.37
CA GLN A 37 19.62 8.53 -44.39
C GLN A 37 21.06 8.48 -43.85
N GLY A 38 21.31 9.01 -42.64
CA GLY A 38 22.53 8.77 -41.87
C GLY A 38 23.37 10.02 -41.59
N ASP A 39 22.90 11.22 -41.96
CA ASP A 39 23.70 12.45 -41.88
C ASP A 39 23.54 13.23 -40.57
N LEU A 40 24.62 13.89 -40.13
CA LEU A 40 24.76 14.46 -38.77
C LEU A 40 24.30 15.92 -38.64
N LEU A 41 23.27 16.14 -37.83
CA LEU A 41 22.64 17.47 -37.68
C LEU A 41 23.55 18.55 -37.04
N PRO A 42 23.47 19.82 -37.49
CA PRO A 42 24.25 20.97 -36.98
C PRO A 42 23.71 21.55 -35.66
N ARG A 43 24.43 22.52 -35.06
CA ARG A 43 24.12 23.15 -33.77
C ARG A 43 23.83 24.66 -33.87
N PRO A 44 22.77 25.20 -33.24
CA PRO A 44 22.52 26.66 -33.17
C PRO A 44 23.42 27.41 -32.16
N HIS A 45 23.59 28.71 -32.37
CA HIS A 45 24.34 29.65 -31.50
C HIS A 45 23.45 30.37 -30.45
N ARG A 46 24.09 31.08 -29.51
CA ARG A 46 23.45 32.01 -28.55
C ARG A 46 23.92 33.46 -28.76
N SER A 47 23.05 34.43 -28.48
CA SER A 47 23.38 35.83 -28.15
C SER A 47 22.38 36.39 -27.10
N SER A 48 22.42 37.68 -26.77
CA SER A 48 21.99 38.21 -25.46
C SER A 48 21.02 39.42 -25.48
N ARG A 49 20.33 39.59 -24.33
CA ARG A 49 19.48 40.71 -23.88
C ARG A 49 19.86 42.13 -24.36
N ASN A 50 18.86 42.98 -24.61
CA ASN A 50 18.47 44.08 -23.68
C ASN A 50 17.15 44.78 -24.08
N GLN A 51 16.49 45.39 -23.08
CA GLN A 51 15.67 46.64 -23.02
C GLN A 51 14.86 47.14 -24.24
N SER A 52 13.72 47.85 -24.09
CA SER A 52 12.78 48.10 -22.97
C SER A 52 11.51 48.80 -23.53
N ASP A 53 10.42 48.81 -22.78
CA ASP A 53 9.09 49.22 -23.26
C ASP A 53 8.91 50.72 -23.61
N SER A 54 7.90 51.00 -24.44
CA SER A 54 7.34 52.33 -24.68
C SER A 54 5.82 52.34 -24.46
N GLU A 55 5.28 53.51 -24.14
CA GLU A 55 3.91 53.75 -23.66
C GLU A 55 2.93 54.16 -24.80
N TRP A 56 1.65 54.37 -24.46
CA TRP A 56 0.55 54.96 -25.26
C TRP A 56 -0.18 54.10 -26.33
N ASP A 57 -1.35 53.62 -25.91
CA ASP A 57 -2.70 53.98 -26.40
C ASP A 57 -3.13 53.85 -27.88
N SER A 58 -4.44 53.67 -28.06
CA SER A 58 -5.11 53.46 -29.37
C SER A 58 -5.67 54.76 -29.97
N PRO A 59 -5.96 54.78 -31.29
CA PRO A 59 -7.38 54.87 -31.63
C PRO A 59 -7.86 53.96 -32.77
N SER A 60 -9.18 53.77 -32.78
CA SER A 60 -10.01 53.01 -33.72
C SER A 60 -10.44 53.87 -34.95
N PRO A 61 -11.21 53.38 -35.97
CA PRO A 61 -11.60 52.00 -36.35
C PRO A 61 -11.74 51.69 -37.88
N ARG A 62 -12.28 50.49 -38.21
CA ARG A 62 -13.19 50.10 -39.37
C ARG A 62 -12.65 49.43 -40.66
N LYS A 63 -13.05 48.15 -40.78
CA LYS A 63 -13.74 47.43 -41.91
C LYS A 63 -12.98 46.95 -43.19
N ARG A 64 -12.97 45.60 -43.34
CA ARG A 64 -13.07 44.76 -44.59
C ARG A 64 -11.98 44.99 -45.67
N ARG A 65 -11.39 43.97 -46.34
CA ARG A 65 -11.94 42.71 -46.92
C ARG A 65 -10.77 41.84 -47.46
N GLY A 66 -10.92 40.51 -47.57
CA GLY A 66 -10.24 39.69 -48.61
C GLY A 66 -8.89 38.99 -48.32
N ASP A 67 -8.97 37.65 -48.24
CA ASP A 67 -8.06 36.59 -48.76
C ASP A 67 -6.56 36.36 -48.43
N SER A 68 -6.26 35.04 -48.36
CA SER A 68 -5.01 34.28 -48.64
C SER A 68 -3.67 34.61 -47.94
N THR A 69 -3.24 33.70 -47.05
CA THR A 69 -1.85 33.14 -46.82
C THR A 69 -0.62 34.07 -46.82
N PRO A 70 0.35 33.95 -45.87
CA PRO A 70 1.06 32.66 -45.65
C PRO A 70 1.71 32.41 -44.25
N SER A 71 2.48 31.31 -44.19
CA SER A 71 3.71 31.07 -43.40
C SER A 71 3.70 30.78 -41.87
N THR A 72 4.81 30.14 -41.47
CA THR A 72 5.15 29.45 -40.22
C THR A 72 5.35 30.31 -38.96
N GLN A 73 4.98 29.81 -37.77
CA GLN A 73 5.91 29.46 -36.67
C GLN A 73 5.23 28.74 -35.47
N ARG A 74 6.02 28.12 -34.59
CA ARG A 74 5.58 27.49 -33.32
C ARG A 74 5.68 28.48 -32.14
N SER A 75 4.65 28.62 -31.30
CA SER A 75 4.72 28.23 -29.87
C SER A 75 3.41 28.44 -29.08
N ARG A 76 3.25 27.64 -28.02
CA ARG A 76 2.52 27.88 -26.75
C ARG A 76 0.99 28.05 -26.70
N GLN A 77 0.43 27.37 -25.69
CA GLN A 77 -0.70 27.76 -24.83
C GLN A 77 -1.95 28.32 -25.51
N SER A 78 -2.88 27.41 -25.82
CA SER A 78 -4.29 27.74 -26.05
C SER A 78 -4.93 28.26 -24.76
N ALA A 79 -4.99 29.58 -24.61
CA ALA A 79 -5.94 30.18 -23.67
C ALA A 79 -7.39 29.86 -24.12
N PRO A 80 -8.33 29.62 -23.20
CA PRO A 80 -9.73 29.41 -23.57
C PRO A 80 -10.31 30.66 -24.25
N LEU A 81 -11.21 30.45 -25.22
CA LEU A 81 -11.92 31.53 -25.88
C LEU A 81 -12.76 32.31 -24.85
N SER A 82 -12.72 33.65 -24.92
CA SER A 82 -13.54 34.47 -24.03
C SER A 82 -15.03 34.27 -24.32
N LEU A 83 -15.88 34.40 -23.28
CA LEU A 83 -17.34 34.29 -23.41
C LEU A 83 -17.91 35.24 -24.48
N ASP A 84 -17.27 36.39 -24.71
CA ASP A 84 -17.68 37.36 -25.73
C ASP A 84 -17.33 36.94 -27.17
N ALA A 85 -16.45 35.94 -27.35
CA ALA A 85 -16.23 35.24 -28.61
C ALA A 85 -17.18 34.03 -28.76
N ILE A 86 -17.42 33.28 -27.68
CA ILE A 86 -18.34 32.13 -27.65
C ILE A 86 -19.78 32.60 -27.92
N ALA A 87 -20.26 33.64 -27.22
CA ALA A 87 -21.59 34.23 -27.45
C ALA A 87 -21.75 34.83 -28.86
N LYS A 88 -20.67 35.23 -29.54
CA LYS A 88 -20.70 35.63 -30.95
C LYS A 88 -20.79 34.41 -31.88
N LEU A 89 -20.14 33.30 -31.55
CA LEU A 89 -20.30 32.02 -32.24
C LEU A 89 -21.75 31.54 -32.16
N ASP A 90 -22.32 31.48 -30.96
CA ASP A 90 -23.69 31.01 -30.74
C ASP A 90 -24.72 31.92 -31.41
N LYS A 91 -24.53 33.24 -31.37
CA LYS A 91 -25.42 34.20 -32.06
C LYS A 91 -25.32 34.15 -33.59
N VAL A 92 -24.24 33.57 -34.14
CA VAL A 92 -24.11 33.22 -35.56
C VAL A 92 -24.75 31.85 -35.85
N ASN A 93 -24.55 30.86 -34.98
CA ASN A 93 -25.08 29.50 -35.13
C ASN A 93 -26.62 29.46 -35.00
N ALA A 94 -27.19 30.13 -34.00
CA ALA A 94 -28.65 30.26 -33.82
C ALA A 94 -29.33 30.87 -35.06
N LYS A 95 -28.66 31.82 -35.73
CA LYS A 95 -29.15 32.43 -36.98
C LYS A 95 -29.09 31.52 -38.21
N LYS A 96 -28.39 30.37 -38.13
CA LYS A 96 -28.45 29.29 -39.13
C LYS A 96 -29.41 28.17 -38.73
N GLY A 97 -29.56 27.89 -37.43
CA GLY A 97 -30.35 26.76 -36.91
C GLY A 97 -31.86 27.01 -36.78
N GLY A 98 -32.34 28.25 -36.88
CA GLY A 98 -33.77 28.58 -36.81
C GLY A 98 -34.40 28.47 -35.41
N TRP A 99 -33.62 28.14 -34.38
CA TRP A 99 -34.08 28.06 -33.00
C TRP A 99 -34.38 29.45 -32.41
N LYS A 100 -35.55 29.59 -31.78
CA LYS A 100 -35.83 30.72 -30.88
C LYS A 100 -35.02 30.52 -29.60
N GLY A 101 -34.17 31.49 -29.27
CA GLY A 101 -33.31 31.40 -28.08
C GLY A 101 -34.07 31.64 -26.78
N TYR A 102 -33.57 31.06 -25.69
CA TYR A 102 -33.90 31.50 -24.34
C TYR A 102 -33.32 32.89 -24.10
N ASP A 103 -34.15 33.81 -23.59
CA ASP A 103 -33.70 35.14 -23.18
C ASP A 103 -33.24 35.05 -21.72
N TYR A 104 -31.92 35.11 -21.50
CA TYR A 104 -31.36 35.10 -20.15
C TYR A 104 -31.47 36.50 -19.55
N ASP A 105 -32.09 36.60 -18.37
CA ASP A 105 -32.28 37.84 -17.64
C ASP A 105 -30.96 38.64 -17.54
N GLU A 106 -31.01 39.93 -17.87
CA GLU A 106 -29.87 40.83 -17.77
C GLU A 106 -29.33 40.91 -16.33
N GLN A 107 -30.19 40.69 -15.33
CA GLN A 107 -29.82 40.57 -13.92
C GLN A 107 -28.98 39.32 -13.64
N TYR A 108 -29.35 38.15 -14.20
CA TYR A 108 -28.56 36.92 -14.11
C TYR A 108 -27.19 37.09 -14.79
N LEU A 109 -27.14 37.69 -15.98
CA LEU A 109 -25.88 37.97 -16.68
C LEU A 109 -24.99 38.99 -15.96
N LYS A 110 -25.56 39.91 -15.17
CA LYS A 110 -24.81 40.80 -14.26
C LYS A 110 -24.27 40.04 -13.06
N GLU A 111 -25.03 39.12 -12.48
CA GLU A 111 -24.62 38.33 -11.32
C GLU A 111 -23.49 37.32 -11.66
N VAL A 112 -23.59 36.62 -12.79
CA VAL A 112 -22.52 35.72 -13.27
C VAL A 112 -21.20 36.48 -13.45
N ARG A 113 -21.23 37.63 -14.13
CA ARG A 113 -20.04 38.49 -14.30
C ARG A 113 -19.49 39.03 -12.98
N ALA A 114 -20.34 39.25 -11.98
CA ALA A 114 -19.90 39.64 -10.64
C ALA A 114 -19.19 38.49 -9.91
N LYS A 115 -19.71 37.26 -10.01
CA LYS A 115 -19.10 36.04 -9.47
C LYS A 115 -17.77 35.72 -10.15
N GLU A 116 -17.70 35.77 -11.49
CA GLU A 116 -16.44 35.60 -12.24
C GLU A 116 -15.39 36.65 -11.85
N LYS A 117 -15.79 37.91 -11.71
CA LYS A 117 -14.90 39.00 -11.29
C LYS A 117 -14.43 38.87 -9.82
N ALA A 118 -15.20 38.19 -8.97
CA ALA A 118 -14.74 37.81 -7.63
C ALA A 118 -13.71 36.67 -7.71
N LEU A 119 -14.02 35.59 -8.43
CA LEU A 119 -13.13 34.43 -8.62
C LEU A 119 -11.77 34.82 -9.21
N GLU A 120 -11.74 35.65 -10.26
CA GLU A 120 -10.47 36.12 -10.84
C GLU A 120 -9.69 37.05 -9.88
N LYS A 121 -10.39 37.85 -9.06
CA LYS A 121 -9.75 38.68 -8.03
C LYS A 121 -9.12 37.82 -6.93
N ASP A 122 -9.77 36.73 -6.52
CA ASP A 122 -9.24 35.81 -5.54
C ASP A 122 -8.12 34.92 -6.12
N ARG A 123 -8.21 34.51 -7.39
CA ARG A 123 -7.09 33.85 -8.11
C ARG A 123 -5.84 34.74 -8.17
N VAL A 124 -6.00 36.03 -8.51
CA VAL A 124 -4.90 37.01 -8.53
C VAL A 124 -4.37 37.34 -7.13
N LYS A 125 -5.19 37.21 -6.09
CA LYS A 125 -4.77 37.32 -4.69
C LYS A 125 -3.97 36.08 -4.26
N GLU A 126 -4.39 34.88 -4.64
CA GLU A 126 -3.70 33.63 -4.35
C GLU A 126 -2.32 33.58 -5.05
N GLU A 127 -2.25 33.92 -6.34
CA GLU A 127 -0.98 34.03 -7.09
C GLU A 127 -0.02 35.07 -6.45
N ARG A 128 -0.55 36.10 -5.79
CA ARG A 128 0.24 37.09 -5.03
C ARG A 128 0.73 36.56 -3.68
N GLU A 129 -0.06 35.75 -2.97
CA GLU A 129 0.39 35.10 -1.73
C GLU A 129 1.37 33.95 -2.00
N GLU A 130 1.20 33.20 -3.09
CA GLU A 130 2.16 32.19 -3.56
C GLU A 130 3.52 32.83 -3.86
N ARG A 131 3.57 33.89 -4.67
CA ARG A 131 4.80 34.66 -4.95
C ARG A 131 5.43 35.31 -3.69
N LYS A 132 4.68 35.51 -2.60
CA LYS A 132 5.25 35.90 -1.30
C LYS A 132 5.86 34.70 -0.57
N ARG A 133 5.20 33.54 -0.57
CA ARG A 133 5.72 32.29 0.01
C ARG A 133 7.03 31.87 -0.67
N GLU A 134 7.10 31.91 -2.01
CA GLU A 134 8.33 31.67 -2.77
C GLU A 134 9.49 32.57 -2.29
N ARG A 135 9.24 33.87 -2.15
CA ARG A 135 10.23 34.85 -1.68
C ARG A 135 10.61 34.66 -0.21
N ALA A 136 9.71 34.18 0.63
CA ALA A 136 10.02 33.83 2.01
C ALA A 136 10.97 32.62 2.07
N VAL A 137 10.69 31.56 1.30
CA VAL A 137 11.55 30.38 1.19
C VAL A 137 12.94 30.75 0.62
N GLU A 138 13.01 31.60 -0.40
CA GLU A 138 14.28 32.10 -0.95
C GLU A 138 15.06 32.94 0.09
N SER A 139 14.36 33.76 0.87
CA SER A 139 14.95 34.55 1.96
C SER A 139 15.50 33.67 3.09
N ASP A 140 14.76 32.66 3.54
CA ASP A 140 15.17 31.76 4.60
C ASP A 140 16.34 30.85 4.15
N ALA A 141 16.33 30.38 2.91
CA ALA A 141 17.47 29.67 2.32
C ALA A 141 18.74 30.55 2.28
N ALA A 142 18.60 31.85 1.97
CA ALA A 142 19.71 32.80 2.01
C ALA A 142 20.21 33.07 3.44
N ILE A 143 19.32 33.15 4.43
CA ILE A 143 19.64 33.28 5.86
C ILE A 143 20.36 32.04 6.38
N GLU A 144 19.92 30.84 6.01
CA GLU A 144 20.56 29.59 6.40
C GLU A 144 21.94 29.43 5.74
N ALA A 145 22.07 29.74 4.45
CA ALA A 145 23.36 29.74 3.75
C ALA A 145 24.37 30.74 4.37
N ALA A 146 23.91 31.95 4.73
CA ALA A 146 24.72 32.93 5.46
C ALA A 146 25.12 32.42 6.86
N THR A 147 24.21 31.73 7.55
CA THR A 147 24.45 31.13 8.87
C THR A 147 25.45 29.98 8.79
N ARG A 148 25.39 29.14 7.75
CA ARG A 148 26.34 28.06 7.48
C ARG A 148 27.76 28.61 7.27
N ARG A 149 27.93 29.58 6.37
CA ARG A 149 29.21 30.30 6.14
C ARG A 149 29.78 30.93 7.41
N ARG A 150 28.92 31.38 8.33
CA ARG A 150 29.30 31.98 9.62
C ARG A 150 29.61 30.97 10.73
N ARG A 151 29.26 29.68 10.54
CA ARG A 151 29.74 28.55 11.36
C ARG A 151 31.10 28.07 10.85
N GLU A 152 31.23 27.89 9.53
CA GLU A 152 32.46 27.46 8.84
C GLU A 152 33.64 28.41 9.14
N SER A 153 33.44 29.73 9.03
CA SER A 153 34.49 30.71 9.32
C SER A 153 34.94 30.74 10.79
N LYS A 154 34.10 30.28 11.73
CA LYS A 154 34.44 30.19 13.16
C LYS A 154 35.23 28.93 13.54
N GLN A 155 35.24 27.90 12.70
CA GLN A 155 36.01 26.67 12.97
C GLN A 155 37.47 26.75 12.48
N ARG A 156 37.84 27.78 11.70
CA ARG A 156 39.13 27.83 11.00
C ARG A 156 40.38 28.30 11.79
N PRO A 157 40.30 28.84 13.02
CA PRO A 157 41.49 29.09 13.85
C PRO A 157 41.49 28.26 15.15
N ARG A 158 41.47 26.92 15.06
CA ARG A 158 41.67 26.05 16.24
C ARG A 158 42.33 24.69 15.96
N ALA A 159 43.18 24.62 14.93
CA ALA A 159 43.85 23.40 14.49
C ALA A 159 45.38 23.53 14.33
N GLU A 160 46.02 24.52 14.96
CA GLU A 160 47.46 24.78 14.79
C GLU A 160 48.14 25.36 16.06
N SER A 161 48.08 24.64 17.19
CA SER A 161 48.89 25.01 18.39
C SER A 161 49.27 23.86 19.33
N THR A 162 49.03 22.58 18.97
CA THR A 162 49.24 21.42 19.88
C THR A 162 50.18 20.35 19.34
N ARG A 163 51.39 20.73 18.92
CA ARG A 163 52.52 19.80 18.72
C ARG A 163 53.89 20.46 18.98
N ARG A 164 54.32 20.51 20.25
CA ARG A 164 55.74 20.43 20.68
C ARG A 164 55.90 20.37 22.20
N SER A 165 56.37 19.21 22.67
CA SER A 165 57.33 18.98 23.78
C SER A 165 57.03 19.46 25.21
N ALA A 166 57.68 18.79 26.17
CA ALA A 166 57.64 19.00 27.61
C ALA A 166 59.07 19.36 28.12
N PRO A 167 59.43 19.19 29.41
CA PRO A 167 58.95 19.94 30.59
C PRO A 167 60.08 20.62 31.40
N SER A 168 59.77 21.63 32.22
CA SER A 168 60.62 22.02 33.38
C SER A 168 59.89 22.92 34.40
N ASP A 169 59.84 22.46 35.64
CA ASP A 169 60.06 23.13 36.94
C ASP A 169 59.73 24.63 37.19
N ASN A 170 58.94 24.78 38.27
CA ASN A 170 59.07 25.76 39.38
C ASN A 170 58.46 27.20 39.29
N GLU A 171 58.04 27.66 40.48
CA GLU A 171 57.68 29.03 40.92
C GLU A 171 56.46 29.77 40.31
N GLY A 172 55.94 30.76 41.07
CA GLY A 172 54.97 31.76 40.58
C GLY A 172 53.58 31.78 41.24
N ALA A 173 53.48 32.23 42.50
CA ALA A 173 52.19 32.54 43.13
C ALA A 173 51.70 33.98 42.81
N GLN A 174 50.40 34.26 43.07
CA GLN A 174 49.70 35.56 42.91
C GLN A 174 49.48 35.99 41.44
N ARG A 175 48.27 36.33 40.96
CA ARG A 175 47.41 37.41 41.49
C ARG A 175 45.93 37.22 41.10
N THR A 176 45.07 37.11 42.11
CA THR A 176 43.64 37.41 42.02
C THR A 176 43.37 38.94 42.05
N ALA A 177 42.12 39.33 41.80
CA ALA A 177 41.56 40.68 42.00
C ALA A 177 41.90 41.78 40.96
N ALA A 178 41.41 41.62 39.72
CA ALA A 178 41.11 42.74 38.82
C ALA A 178 40.05 42.38 37.74
N HIS A 179 38.78 42.21 38.13
CA HIS A 179 37.56 42.46 37.30
C HIS A 179 36.27 41.99 38.00
N ARG A 180 35.92 42.64 39.11
CA ARG A 180 34.53 42.95 39.47
C ARG A 180 34.44 44.47 39.65
N MET A 181 33.24 45.02 39.56
CA MET A 181 32.93 46.46 39.64
C MET A 181 33.42 47.31 38.45
N SER A 182 32.63 47.30 37.37
CA SER A 182 32.21 48.54 36.72
C SER A 182 30.86 48.30 36.04
N ALA A 183 29.83 49.00 36.52
CA ALA A 183 28.48 49.00 35.97
C ALA A 183 27.90 50.42 36.12
N HIS A 184 26.97 50.79 35.24
CA HIS A 184 26.38 52.12 35.09
C HIS A 184 27.29 53.24 34.54
N ALA A 185 27.27 53.41 33.22
CA ALA A 185 27.16 54.74 32.61
C ALA A 185 26.47 54.67 31.24
N GLN A 186 25.23 55.15 31.17
CA GLN A 186 24.49 55.61 29.99
C GLN A 186 24.20 54.64 28.80
N PRO A 187 23.20 54.96 27.94
CA PRO A 187 22.44 53.92 27.24
C PRO A 187 22.23 54.17 25.73
N ASP A 188 22.76 53.30 24.85
CA ASP A 188 22.26 53.26 23.47
C ASP A 188 22.26 51.87 22.81
N ARG A 189 21.20 51.11 23.08
CA ARG A 189 20.85 49.87 22.36
C ARG A 189 19.34 49.72 22.11
N ARG A 190 18.59 50.83 22.04
CA ARG A 190 17.12 50.79 21.82
C ARG A 190 16.69 51.14 20.40
N GLU A 191 17.55 51.77 19.58
CA GLU A 191 17.19 52.13 18.20
C GLU A 191 17.42 51.02 17.15
N ARG A 192 18.47 50.18 17.29
CA ARG A 192 18.78 49.11 16.31
C ARG A 192 17.85 47.88 16.36
N ARG A 193 16.61 48.05 16.85
CA ARG A 193 15.48 47.11 16.74
C ARG A 193 14.15 47.82 16.37
N ARG A 194 14.22 48.95 15.65
CA ARG A 194 13.04 49.69 15.13
C ARG A 194 12.82 49.62 13.61
N SER A 195 13.72 49.00 12.84
CA SER A 195 13.42 48.61 11.46
C SER A 195 12.74 47.24 11.42
N HIS A 196 11.82 47.05 10.46
CA HIS A 196 10.93 45.87 10.30
C HIS A 196 9.67 45.83 11.20
N ALA A 197 9.12 46.99 11.57
CA ALA A 197 7.67 47.13 11.62
C ALA A 197 7.17 47.64 10.25
N SER A 198 6.06 47.13 9.73
CA SER A 198 5.36 47.79 8.63
C SER A 198 4.63 49.04 9.13
N PRO A 199 4.46 50.10 8.31
CA PRO A 199 3.75 51.32 8.72
C PRO A 199 2.37 51.03 9.31
N GLU A 200 1.62 50.14 8.65
CA GLU A 200 0.30 49.63 9.04
C GLU A 200 0.27 49.04 10.46
N ASN A 201 1.34 48.37 10.91
CA ASN A 201 1.41 47.78 12.25
C ASN A 201 1.71 48.81 13.35
N ASP A 202 2.52 49.83 13.05
CA ASP A 202 2.74 50.96 13.97
C ASP A 202 1.50 51.85 14.04
N GLU A 203 0.78 52.02 12.93
CA GLU A 203 -0.49 52.77 12.83
C GLU A 203 -1.62 52.06 13.59
N ARG A 204 -1.80 50.74 13.40
CA ARG A 204 -2.71 49.91 14.21
C ARG A 204 -2.38 49.96 15.70
N ARG A 205 -1.09 50.00 16.09
CA ARG A 205 -0.72 50.11 17.51
C ARG A 205 -1.07 51.49 18.08
N ARG A 206 -0.79 52.57 17.37
CA ARG A 206 -1.18 53.94 17.77
C ARG A 206 -2.69 54.05 17.95
N ALA A 207 -3.49 53.62 16.98
CA ALA A 207 -4.95 53.65 17.05
C ALA A 207 -5.57 52.76 18.17
N TYR A 208 -4.77 51.88 18.78
CA TYR A 208 -5.14 51.09 19.96
C TYR A 208 -4.68 51.76 21.27
N GLU A 209 -3.45 52.30 21.30
CA GLU A 209 -2.86 53.05 22.41
C GLU A 209 -3.57 54.41 22.64
N GLU A 210 -4.18 54.97 21.60
CA GLU A 210 -4.98 56.21 21.61
C GLU A 210 -6.45 55.99 22.05
N ARG A 211 -6.92 54.72 22.08
CA ARG A 211 -8.32 54.35 22.36
C ARG A 211 -8.54 53.75 23.75
N TYR A 212 -7.49 53.36 24.46
CA TYR A 212 -7.57 52.77 25.81
C TYR A 212 -6.43 53.27 26.69
N THR A 213 -6.73 53.63 27.93
CA THR A 213 -5.70 53.99 28.92
C THR A 213 -4.82 52.79 29.28
N SER A 214 -3.60 53.05 29.73
CA SER A 214 -2.66 52.02 30.19
C SER A 214 -3.21 51.19 31.36
N SER A 215 -4.07 51.78 32.19
CA SER A 215 -4.86 51.10 33.23
C SER A 215 -5.87 50.11 32.66
N GLU A 216 -6.72 50.52 31.72
CA GLU A 216 -7.71 49.64 31.09
C GLU A 216 -7.06 48.49 30.32
N ILE A 217 -5.92 48.75 29.65
CA ILE A 217 -5.13 47.73 28.96
C ILE A 217 -4.58 46.70 29.95
N ALA A 218 -4.18 47.10 31.16
CA ALA A 218 -3.72 46.20 32.20
C ALA A 218 -4.87 45.37 32.80
N GLU A 219 -5.98 46.00 33.18
CA GLU A 219 -7.17 45.36 33.75
C GLU A 219 -7.76 44.30 32.79
N LYS A 220 -7.93 44.66 31.51
CA LYS A 220 -8.39 43.79 30.43
C LYS A 220 -7.45 42.61 30.15
N LYS A 221 -6.19 42.69 30.58
CA LYS A 221 -5.19 41.62 30.50
C LYS A 221 -5.19 40.72 31.73
N GLU A 222 -5.54 41.24 32.90
CA GLU A 222 -5.66 40.45 34.13
C GLU A 222 -6.99 39.69 34.20
N ARG A 223 -8.11 40.29 33.79
CA ARG A 223 -9.39 39.59 33.61
C ARG A 223 -9.24 38.33 32.73
N ARG A 224 -8.53 38.46 31.60
CA ARG A 224 -8.19 37.34 30.70
C ARG A 224 -7.30 36.25 31.33
N ARG A 225 -6.56 36.54 32.40
CA ARG A 225 -5.81 35.52 33.17
C ARG A 225 -6.74 34.78 34.13
N GLN A 226 -7.63 35.49 34.81
CA GLN A 226 -8.61 34.93 35.73
C GLN A 226 -9.61 34.01 35.00
N GLU A 227 -10.19 34.47 33.88
CA GLU A 227 -11.04 33.67 32.99
C GLU A 227 -10.34 32.36 32.54
N LYS A 228 -9.04 32.46 32.20
CA LYS A 228 -8.24 31.30 31.76
C LYS A 228 -7.90 30.35 32.91
N ALA A 229 -7.69 30.86 34.13
CA ALA A 229 -7.49 30.04 35.32
C ALA A 229 -8.79 29.29 35.72
N GLN A 230 -9.94 29.96 35.61
CA GLN A 230 -11.25 29.40 35.92
C GLN A 230 -11.59 28.22 34.97
N ARG A 231 -11.47 28.43 33.65
CA ARG A 231 -11.60 27.37 32.63
C ARG A 231 -10.65 26.18 32.86
N MET A 232 -9.46 26.41 33.41
CA MET A 232 -8.50 25.36 33.75
C MET A 232 -8.83 24.59 35.04
N SER A 233 -9.63 25.17 35.93
CA SER A 233 -10.14 24.47 37.13
C SER A 233 -11.36 23.60 36.81
N GLU A 234 -12.27 24.09 35.96
CA GLU A 234 -13.46 23.35 35.50
C GLU A 234 -13.07 22.10 34.72
N LYS A 235 -12.04 22.18 33.85
CA LYS A 235 -11.46 21.02 33.15
C LYS A 235 -10.85 19.94 34.07
N LYS A 236 -10.68 20.19 35.38
CA LYS A 236 -10.18 19.19 36.35
C LYS A 236 -11.28 18.52 37.20
N ARG A 237 -12.56 18.80 36.95
CA ARG A 237 -13.70 18.20 37.66
C ARG A 237 -14.79 17.67 36.73
N ARG A 238 -14.47 16.63 35.96
CA ARG A 238 -15.47 15.70 35.43
C ARG A 238 -14.92 14.27 35.46
N VAL A 239 -15.71 13.34 36.00
CA VAL A 239 -15.36 11.92 36.11
C VAL A 239 -15.60 11.23 34.77
N VAL A 240 -14.82 10.19 34.47
CA VAL A 240 -14.87 9.47 33.19
C VAL A 240 -16.11 8.57 33.13
N SER A 241 -16.86 8.71 32.04
CA SER A 241 -17.78 7.71 31.51
C SER A 241 -17.73 7.81 29.99
N GLY A 242 -17.60 6.69 29.27
CA GLY A 242 -17.74 6.66 27.81
C GLY A 242 -19.17 7.06 27.38
N PRO A 243 -19.40 7.50 26.13
CA PRO A 243 -18.64 7.14 24.92
C PRO A 243 -17.99 8.33 24.18
N LEU A 244 -16.88 8.10 23.48
CA LEU A 244 -16.24 9.11 22.62
C LEU A 244 -15.25 8.48 21.61
N ALA A 245 -15.71 7.52 20.80
CA ALA A 245 -14.85 6.71 19.93
C ALA A 245 -15.23 6.70 18.43
N GLU A 246 -16.48 7.00 18.05
CA GLU A 246 -16.99 6.76 16.68
C GLU A 246 -17.78 7.94 16.05
N GLU A 247 -17.92 9.09 16.73
CA GLU A 247 -18.56 10.29 16.15
C GLU A 247 -17.54 11.40 15.86
N GLY A 248 -17.05 11.45 14.62
CA GLY A 248 -16.29 12.58 14.09
C GLY A 248 -17.21 13.53 13.31
N GLY A 249 -17.86 14.48 13.98
CA GLY A 249 -18.78 15.39 13.28
C GLY A 249 -19.43 16.50 14.11
N VAL A 250 -18.68 17.56 14.47
CA VAL A 250 -19.25 18.87 14.83
C VAL A 250 -18.41 19.99 14.22
N ASN A 251 -18.94 20.62 13.17
CA ASN A 251 -18.56 21.98 12.76
C ASN A 251 -19.22 22.96 13.77
N ASP A 252 -18.69 24.15 14.09
CA ASP A 252 -17.86 25.03 13.26
C ASP A 252 -16.85 25.88 14.06
N GLU A 253 -15.95 26.55 13.33
CA GLU A 253 -15.20 27.78 13.72
C GLU A 253 -14.56 27.87 15.13
N ASP A 254 -13.33 27.33 15.30
CA ASP A 254 -12.09 28.13 15.50
C ASP A 254 -10.83 27.24 15.64
N SER A 255 -10.42 26.55 14.56
CA SER A 255 -9.15 25.80 14.52
C SER A 255 -8.39 25.85 13.19
N SER A 256 -8.83 26.67 12.24
CA SER A 256 -8.31 26.75 10.86
C SER A 256 -6.95 27.46 10.74
N GLN A 257 -6.02 27.25 11.68
CA GLN A 257 -4.70 27.91 11.65
C GLN A 257 -3.54 27.16 12.35
N TYR A 258 -3.47 25.82 12.24
CA TYR A 258 -2.25 25.08 12.66
C TYR A 258 -1.82 23.88 11.78
N MET A 259 -2.26 23.81 10.51
CA MET A 259 -1.93 22.71 9.58
C MET A 259 -1.53 23.20 8.18
N MET A 260 -0.53 24.10 8.08
CA MET A 260 0.00 24.56 6.78
C MET A 260 1.44 25.12 6.87
N GLU A 261 2.36 24.39 7.52
CA GLU A 261 3.80 24.67 7.38
C GLU A 261 4.64 23.38 7.53
N LYS A 262 5.78 23.30 6.83
CA LYS A 262 6.70 22.14 6.76
C LYS A 262 6.20 20.87 6.04
N ARG A 263 5.72 21.04 4.81
CA ARG A 263 6.07 20.13 3.70
C ARG A 263 7.22 20.75 2.89
N GLY A 264 8.17 19.93 2.43
CA GLY A 264 9.21 20.31 1.45
C GLY A 264 10.65 20.31 1.98
N GLY A 265 11.58 19.78 1.18
CA GLY A 265 13.04 19.80 1.44
C GLY A 265 13.74 18.48 1.15
N ALA A 266 14.15 18.26 -0.11
CA ALA A 266 14.89 17.05 -0.49
C ALA A 266 16.38 17.10 -0.11
N GLY A 267 16.92 15.99 0.42
CA GLY A 267 18.34 15.84 0.74
C GLY A 267 19.09 15.00 -0.31
N ALA A 268 20.14 15.57 -0.91
CA ALA A 268 21.09 14.85 -1.77
C ALA A 268 22.17 14.12 -0.91
N PRO A 269 22.92 13.14 -1.45
CA PRO A 269 23.60 12.13 -0.62
C PRO A 269 24.80 12.66 0.17
N SER A 270 25.09 11.99 1.29
CA SER A 270 26.23 12.27 2.16
C SER A 270 27.57 11.86 1.55
N GLU A 271 28.61 12.65 1.81
CA GLU A 271 29.98 12.32 1.42
C GLU A 271 30.55 11.20 2.31
N VAL A 272 31.20 10.20 1.69
CA VAL A 272 31.78 9.04 2.37
C VAL A 272 33.13 9.42 2.98
N THR A 273 33.29 9.21 4.29
CA THR A 273 34.55 9.50 5.00
C THR A 273 35.66 8.50 4.64
N GLU A 274 36.93 8.92 4.76
CA GLU A 274 38.06 8.05 4.40
C GLU A 274 38.17 6.79 5.29
N GLU A 275 37.70 6.87 6.54
CA GLU A 275 37.64 5.73 7.47
C GLU A 275 36.64 4.66 7.01
N GLU A 276 35.48 5.05 6.49
CA GLU A 276 34.52 4.13 5.87
C GLU A 276 35.13 3.40 4.66
N LEU A 277 35.88 4.11 3.82
CA LEU A 277 36.58 3.53 2.67
C LEU A 277 37.69 2.55 3.10
N ALA A 278 38.40 2.83 4.19
CA ALA A 278 39.37 1.92 4.78
C ALA A 278 38.70 0.65 5.35
N ALA A 279 37.57 0.80 6.05
CA ALA A 279 36.78 -0.31 6.58
C ALA A 279 36.22 -1.20 5.45
N LYS A 280 35.63 -0.60 4.41
CA LYS A 280 35.10 -1.28 3.22
C LYS A 280 36.21 -2.04 2.46
N LYS A 281 37.44 -1.51 2.37
CA LYS A 281 38.62 -2.22 1.84
C LYS A 281 39.03 -3.43 2.70
N LYS A 282 39.08 -3.31 4.04
CA LYS A 282 39.35 -4.45 4.94
C LYS A 282 38.26 -5.55 4.82
N LYS A 283 36.97 -5.18 4.74
CA LYS A 283 35.86 -6.13 4.58
C LYS A 283 35.94 -6.88 3.25
N LYS A 284 36.22 -6.19 2.13
CA LYS A 284 36.46 -6.84 0.82
C LYS A 284 37.66 -7.80 0.84
N LYS A 285 38.78 -7.47 1.50
CA LYS A 285 39.93 -8.40 1.59
C LYS A 285 39.59 -9.67 2.39
N LYS A 286 38.80 -9.58 3.46
CA LYS A 286 38.30 -10.77 4.19
C LYS A 286 37.37 -11.63 3.33
N ILE A 287 36.45 -11.02 2.58
CA ILE A 287 35.53 -11.73 1.68
C ILE A 287 36.28 -12.48 0.57
N LEU A 288 37.28 -11.85 -0.06
CA LEU A 288 38.13 -12.51 -1.07
C LEU A 288 38.91 -13.71 -0.53
N ILE A 289 39.41 -13.63 0.71
CA ILE A 289 40.05 -14.76 1.38
C ILE A 289 39.03 -15.89 1.64
N ALA A 290 37.81 -15.57 2.08
CA ALA A 290 36.77 -16.57 2.30
C ALA A 290 36.38 -17.29 0.99
N ILE A 291 36.20 -16.54 -0.10
CA ILE A 291 35.90 -17.09 -1.43
C ILE A 291 37.03 -17.99 -1.92
N ALA A 292 38.29 -17.57 -1.76
CA ALA A 292 39.45 -18.40 -2.11
C ALA A 292 39.49 -19.72 -1.29
N SER A 293 39.18 -19.68 0.00
CA SER A 293 39.09 -20.88 0.85
C SER A 293 37.96 -21.83 0.42
N VAL A 294 36.78 -21.30 0.05
CA VAL A 294 35.66 -22.10 -0.46
C VAL A 294 35.98 -22.74 -1.81
N LEU A 295 36.63 -22.01 -2.72
CA LEU A 295 37.09 -22.55 -4.00
C LEU A 295 38.16 -23.64 -3.82
N LEU A 296 39.07 -23.48 -2.84
CA LEU A 296 40.05 -24.50 -2.50
C LEU A 296 39.38 -25.77 -1.94
N LEU A 297 38.37 -25.61 -1.07
CA LEU A 297 37.56 -26.71 -0.55
C LEU A 297 36.82 -27.45 -1.67
N LEU A 298 36.17 -26.73 -2.59
CA LEU A 298 35.50 -27.34 -3.74
C LEU A 298 36.48 -28.09 -4.66
N ALA A 299 37.67 -27.54 -4.89
CA ALA A 299 38.73 -28.19 -5.65
C ALA A 299 39.28 -29.48 -5.00
N ILE A 300 39.10 -29.65 -3.68
CA ILE A 300 39.43 -30.90 -2.95
C ILE A 300 38.23 -31.86 -2.94
N ILE A 301 37.01 -31.36 -2.74
CA ILE A 301 35.79 -32.16 -2.62
C ILE A 301 35.38 -32.80 -3.95
N ILE A 302 35.49 -32.08 -5.08
CA ILE A 302 35.06 -32.56 -6.40
C ILE A 302 35.83 -33.83 -6.83
N PRO A 303 37.17 -33.90 -6.75
CA PRO A 303 37.91 -35.14 -7.00
C PRO A 303 37.50 -36.31 -6.09
N VAL A 304 37.30 -36.05 -4.79
CA VAL A 304 36.90 -37.09 -3.81
C VAL A 304 35.52 -37.65 -4.14
N ALA A 305 34.54 -36.79 -4.46
CA ALA A 305 33.20 -37.20 -4.84
C ALA A 305 33.20 -38.08 -6.11
N ILE A 306 34.00 -37.71 -7.12
CA ILE A 306 34.13 -38.47 -8.39
C ILE A 306 34.76 -39.85 -8.17
N VAL A 307 35.69 -39.99 -7.23
CA VAL A 307 36.29 -41.29 -6.88
C VAL A 307 35.31 -42.19 -6.09
N VAL A 308 34.49 -41.61 -5.21
CA VAL A 308 33.50 -42.37 -4.41
C VAL A 308 32.29 -42.80 -5.26
N SER A 309 31.82 -41.98 -6.20
CA SER A 309 30.59 -42.22 -6.97
C SER A 309 30.69 -43.31 -8.06
N LYS A 310 31.72 -44.17 -8.02
CA LYS A 310 31.96 -45.24 -9.01
C LYS A 310 31.82 -46.67 -8.48
N LYS A 311 31.18 -46.87 -7.32
CA LYS A 311 31.03 -48.20 -6.71
C LYS A 311 29.71 -48.37 -5.93
N GLY A 312 28.75 -49.10 -6.51
CA GLY A 312 27.55 -49.57 -5.80
C GLY A 312 26.26 -49.51 -6.63
N SER A 313 25.89 -50.64 -7.25
CA SER A 313 24.55 -50.87 -7.81
C SER A 313 23.97 -52.17 -7.26
N ASN A 314 22.63 -52.29 -7.27
CA ASN A 314 21.83 -53.47 -6.88
C ASN A 314 21.98 -54.00 -5.44
N LYS A 315 21.02 -53.65 -4.57
CA LYS A 315 19.83 -54.49 -4.26
C LYS A 315 18.85 -53.71 -3.38
N GLY A 316 17.57 -54.10 -3.36
CA GLY A 316 16.53 -53.47 -2.54
C GLY A 316 15.87 -54.44 -1.56
N GLY A 317 14.99 -53.94 -0.69
CA GLY A 317 14.11 -54.76 0.14
C GLY A 317 13.74 -54.18 1.50
N GLY A 318 12.60 -53.46 1.57
CA GLY A 318 11.68 -53.41 2.72
C GLY A 318 12.11 -52.69 4.02
N GLY A 319 11.09 -52.21 4.75
CA GLY A 319 11.24 -51.63 6.10
C GLY A 319 11.13 -50.11 6.12
N GLY A 320 10.14 -49.58 6.84
CA GLY A 320 9.88 -48.13 6.92
C GLY A 320 9.96 -47.59 8.34
N SER A 321 10.19 -46.29 8.46
CA SER A 321 9.76 -45.47 9.59
C SER A 321 9.49 -44.06 9.06
N GLY A 322 8.42 -43.42 9.52
CA GLY A 322 8.03 -42.09 9.06
C GLY A 322 9.02 -41.01 9.51
N ASN A 323 9.28 -40.04 8.65
CA ASN A 323 9.92 -38.79 9.03
C ASN A 323 9.36 -37.68 8.14
N ASN A 324 8.68 -36.69 8.72
CA ASN A 324 8.02 -35.61 7.97
C ASN A 324 9.08 -34.62 7.45
N GLN A 325 9.64 -34.90 6.27
CA GLN A 325 10.42 -33.92 5.53
C GLN A 325 9.49 -33.08 4.64
N THR A 326 9.74 -31.77 4.66
CA THR A 326 9.13 -30.71 3.85
C THR A 326 8.72 -31.17 2.44
N ALA A 327 7.48 -30.86 2.04
CA ALA A 327 6.94 -31.11 0.70
C ALA A 327 7.56 -30.19 -0.38
N GLY A 328 8.87 -30.25 -0.55
CA GLY A 328 9.66 -29.54 -1.54
C GLY A 328 10.01 -30.43 -2.74
N GLY A 329 9.00 -30.99 -3.39
CA GLY A 329 9.18 -32.00 -4.44
C GLY A 329 7.89 -32.35 -5.16
N SER A 330 7.29 -31.38 -5.86
CA SER A 330 6.22 -31.66 -6.81
C SER A 330 6.76 -32.45 -8.00
N SER A 331 6.54 -33.77 -7.98
CA SER A 331 6.42 -34.52 -9.22
C SER A 331 5.38 -33.82 -10.12
N GLN A 332 5.64 -33.79 -11.42
CA GLN A 332 4.65 -33.29 -12.38
C GLN A 332 3.32 -34.07 -12.21
N PRO A 333 2.15 -33.39 -12.27
CA PRO A 333 0.85 -34.05 -12.24
C PRO A 333 0.74 -35.16 -13.27
N SER A 334 -0.06 -36.19 -12.99
CA SER A 334 -0.16 -37.38 -13.85
C SER A 334 -0.69 -37.03 -15.23
N ASN A 335 -1.67 -36.13 -15.30
CA ASN A 335 -2.37 -35.73 -16.52
C ASN A 335 -2.91 -36.93 -17.32
N SER A 336 -3.19 -38.06 -16.63
CA SER A 336 -3.55 -39.34 -17.24
C SER A 336 -4.94 -39.33 -17.88
N ASN A 337 -5.75 -38.30 -17.61
CA ASN A 337 -6.99 -38.04 -18.34
C ASN A 337 -6.77 -37.54 -19.79
N LEU A 338 -5.53 -37.22 -20.18
CA LEU A 338 -5.13 -37.02 -21.58
C LEU A 338 -4.84 -38.34 -22.32
N GLU A 339 -4.67 -39.46 -21.62
CA GLU A 339 -4.34 -40.74 -22.25
C GLU A 339 -5.46 -41.20 -23.21
N GLY A 340 -5.06 -41.63 -24.41
CA GLY A 340 -5.99 -42.05 -25.46
C GLY A 340 -6.78 -40.92 -26.16
N LYS A 341 -6.57 -39.65 -25.79
CA LYS A 341 -7.13 -38.50 -26.51
C LYS A 341 -6.17 -38.00 -27.60
N ASP A 342 -6.71 -37.51 -28.71
CA ASP A 342 -5.93 -37.00 -29.84
C ASP A 342 -5.59 -35.50 -29.65
N PRO A 343 -4.31 -35.10 -29.54
CA PRO A 343 -3.93 -33.69 -29.47
C PRO A 343 -4.36 -32.86 -30.69
N ASN A 344 -4.64 -33.50 -31.82
CA ASN A 344 -5.11 -32.84 -33.03
C ASN A 344 -6.61 -32.49 -33.00
N SER A 345 -7.34 -32.84 -31.93
CA SER A 345 -8.72 -32.36 -31.72
C SER A 345 -8.78 -30.87 -31.38
N VAL A 346 -7.66 -30.26 -30.97
CA VAL A 346 -7.55 -28.81 -30.75
C VAL A 346 -7.20 -28.13 -32.08
N PRO A 347 -7.97 -27.15 -32.58
CA PRO A 347 -7.62 -26.39 -33.78
C PRO A 347 -6.31 -25.60 -33.62
N ASP A 348 -5.57 -25.41 -34.71
CA ASP A 348 -4.26 -24.72 -34.69
C ASP A 348 -4.30 -23.29 -34.14
N ALA A 349 -5.46 -22.64 -34.15
CA ALA A 349 -5.66 -21.31 -33.57
C ALA A 349 -5.73 -21.29 -32.02
N ASP A 350 -6.01 -22.44 -31.39
CA ASP A 350 -6.15 -22.57 -29.93
C ASP A 350 -4.94 -23.28 -29.27
N LYS A 351 -4.09 -23.95 -30.06
CA LYS A 351 -2.91 -24.70 -29.58
C LYS A 351 -1.93 -23.82 -28.79
N GLY A 352 -1.40 -24.36 -27.69
CA GLY A 352 -0.59 -23.63 -26.72
C GLY A 352 -1.39 -22.69 -25.79
N GLY A 353 -2.67 -22.47 -26.08
CA GLY A 353 -3.54 -21.55 -25.39
C GLY A 353 -4.37 -22.16 -24.27
N TRP A 354 -5.12 -21.30 -23.61
CA TRP A 354 -6.12 -21.62 -22.60
C TRP A 354 -7.15 -22.72 -22.96
N LEU A 355 -7.48 -22.94 -24.25
CA LEU A 355 -8.37 -24.02 -24.72
C LEU A 355 -7.62 -25.30 -25.13
N ASP A 356 -6.30 -25.37 -24.95
CA ASP A 356 -5.47 -26.54 -25.25
C ASP A 356 -4.99 -27.24 -23.96
N PRO A 357 -5.62 -28.37 -23.56
CA PRO A 357 -5.22 -29.15 -22.38
C PRO A 357 -3.77 -29.66 -22.42
N TRP A 358 -3.18 -29.89 -23.60
CA TRP A 358 -1.78 -30.31 -23.72
C TRP A 358 -0.79 -29.17 -23.45
N SER A 359 -1.29 -27.92 -23.32
CA SER A 359 -0.51 -26.76 -22.90
C SER A 359 -0.62 -26.44 -21.39
N TRP A 360 -1.41 -27.19 -20.64
CA TRP A 360 -1.61 -27.01 -19.19
C TRP A 360 -0.56 -27.81 -18.41
N TRP A 361 -0.17 -27.30 -17.24
CA TRP A 361 0.72 -28.00 -16.32
C TRP A 361 0.01 -29.17 -15.61
N ASP A 362 -1.25 -28.95 -15.28
CA ASP A 362 -2.09 -29.80 -14.44
C ASP A 362 -3.46 -29.94 -15.11
N THR A 363 -3.79 -31.17 -15.52
CA THR A 363 -5.10 -31.53 -16.07
C THR A 363 -5.91 -32.44 -15.13
N ASP A 364 -5.39 -32.80 -13.95
CA ASP A 364 -6.07 -33.74 -13.05
C ASP A 364 -7.42 -33.16 -12.55
N ASP A 365 -8.43 -34.02 -12.38
CA ASP A 365 -9.84 -33.70 -12.11
C ASP A 365 -10.57 -32.79 -13.16
N PHE A 366 -9.96 -32.41 -14.29
CA PHE A 366 -10.60 -31.64 -15.38
C PHE A 366 -11.24 -32.50 -16.49
N ASN A 367 -12.31 -31.97 -17.11
CA ASN A 367 -12.78 -32.42 -18.42
C ASN A 367 -11.95 -31.81 -19.55
N VAL A 368 -10.91 -32.52 -19.97
CA VAL A 368 -9.98 -32.16 -21.07
C VAL A 368 -10.51 -32.44 -22.48
N THR A 369 -11.83 -32.37 -22.68
CA THR A 369 -12.43 -32.50 -24.02
C THR A 369 -12.52 -31.11 -24.64
N TYR A 370 -11.92 -30.89 -25.82
CA TYR A 370 -11.91 -29.59 -26.48
C TYR A 370 -13.33 -29.06 -26.72
N THR A 371 -13.53 -27.77 -26.42
CA THR A 371 -14.71 -27.01 -26.81
C THR A 371 -14.33 -25.53 -26.97
N SER A 372 -14.86 -24.88 -28.01
CA SER A 372 -14.77 -23.45 -28.23
C SER A 372 -15.90 -22.64 -27.57
N GLU A 373 -16.79 -23.32 -26.83
CA GLU A 373 -17.95 -22.72 -26.19
C GLU A 373 -17.57 -21.73 -25.08
N LYS A 374 -18.28 -20.61 -25.02
CA LYS A 374 -18.07 -19.52 -24.08
C LYS A 374 -19.39 -18.94 -23.59
N VAL A 375 -19.46 -18.60 -22.31
CA VAL A 375 -20.59 -17.86 -21.69
C VAL A 375 -20.02 -16.58 -21.10
N GLY A 376 -20.63 -15.42 -21.39
CA GLY A 376 -20.04 -14.12 -21.00
C GLY A 376 -18.64 -13.88 -21.60
N GLY A 377 -18.30 -14.54 -22.72
CA GLY A 377 -16.93 -14.53 -23.28
C GLY A 377 -15.92 -15.43 -22.57
N LEU A 378 -16.29 -16.05 -21.45
CA LEU A 378 -15.45 -16.93 -20.63
C LEU A 378 -15.68 -18.42 -20.94
N PRO A 379 -14.66 -19.28 -20.83
CA PRO A 379 -14.65 -20.62 -21.40
C PRO A 379 -15.29 -21.64 -20.45
N VAL A 380 -15.91 -22.67 -21.02
CA VAL A 380 -16.48 -23.80 -20.27
C VAL A 380 -15.59 -25.06 -20.26
N ILE A 381 -14.45 -25.05 -20.96
CA ILE A 381 -13.50 -26.18 -20.98
C ILE A 381 -12.98 -26.51 -19.57
N GLY A 382 -12.75 -27.79 -19.29
CA GLY A 382 -12.40 -28.29 -17.96
C GLY A 382 -13.61 -28.65 -17.10
N LEU A 383 -14.82 -28.15 -17.39
CA LEU A 383 -16.03 -28.47 -16.63
C LEU A 383 -16.67 -29.80 -17.03
N ASN A 384 -17.17 -30.53 -16.03
CA ASN A 384 -18.18 -31.56 -16.24
C ASN A 384 -19.56 -30.92 -16.42
N SER A 385 -20.38 -31.47 -17.33
CA SER A 385 -21.74 -30.99 -17.62
C SER A 385 -22.79 -31.40 -16.59
N THR A 386 -22.47 -32.37 -15.73
CA THR A 386 -23.32 -32.85 -14.63
C THR A 386 -22.73 -32.43 -13.28
N TRP A 387 -23.59 -32.22 -12.29
CA TRP A 387 -23.21 -31.85 -10.93
C TRP A 387 -24.23 -32.40 -9.92
N ASN A 388 -23.87 -32.42 -8.63
CA ASN A 388 -24.78 -32.81 -7.54
C ASN A 388 -24.74 -31.78 -6.41
N ASP A 389 -25.88 -31.16 -6.13
CA ASP A 389 -26.05 -30.21 -5.01
C ASP A 389 -26.74 -30.87 -3.79
N ASP A 390 -27.02 -32.18 -3.85
CA ASP A 390 -27.48 -32.99 -2.71
C ASP A 390 -26.29 -33.42 -1.84
N VAL A 391 -25.61 -32.42 -1.27
CA VAL A 391 -24.42 -32.55 -0.42
C VAL A 391 -24.45 -31.48 0.67
N GLN A 392 -24.30 -31.89 1.92
CA GLN A 392 -24.15 -31.03 3.10
C GLN A 392 -22.70 -30.99 3.61
N ALA A 393 -22.24 -29.82 4.06
CA ALA A 393 -20.92 -29.67 4.68
C ALA A 393 -20.80 -30.51 5.95
N ASN A 394 -21.78 -30.44 6.84
CA ASN A 394 -21.90 -31.21 8.07
C ASN A 394 -23.38 -31.32 8.49
N ASP A 395 -23.66 -32.05 9.56
CA ASP A 395 -24.99 -32.32 10.11
C ASP A 395 -25.78 -31.08 10.58
N LYS A 396 -25.13 -29.91 10.65
CA LYS A 396 -25.70 -28.64 11.13
C LYS A 396 -25.93 -27.63 10.00
N VAL A 397 -25.67 -28.03 8.75
CA VAL A 397 -25.63 -27.15 7.56
C VAL A 397 -26.47 -27.77 6.46
N ALA A 398 -27.48 -27.04 5.96
CA ALA A 398 -28.35 -27.50 4.88
C ALA A 398 -27.57 -27.85 3.60
N ASN A 399 -28.04 -28.85 2.84
CA ASN A 399 -27.42 -29.24 1.57
C ASN A 399 -27.38 -28.06 0.60
N LEU A 400 -26.48 -28.06 -0.37
CA LEU A 400 -26.33 -26.97 -1.34
C LEU A 400 -27.62 -26.64 -2.11
N LYS A 401 -28.44 -27.65 -2.41
CA LYS A 401 -29.76 -27.50 -3.06
C LYS A 401 -30.83 -26.78 -2.20
N ASP A 402 -30.62 -26.74 -0.88
CA ASP A 402 -31.54 -26.22 0.12
C ASP A 402 -31.12 -24.79 0.54
N ASP A 403 -32.03 -23.99 1.10
CA ASP A 403 -31.69 -22.65 1.61
C ASP A 403 -30.73 -22.75 2.82
N PHE A 404 -29.72 -21.87 2.86
CA PHE A 404 -28.83 -21.72 4.01
C PHE A 404 -29.49 -20.93 5.15
N GLY A 405 -30.46 -20.05 4.86
CA GLY A 405 -31.12 -19.22 5.86
C GLY A 405 -30.22 -18.07 6.36
N TYR A 406 -29.61 -17.33 5.43
CA TYR A 406 -28.75 -16.18 5.72
C TYR A 406 -29.42 -15.16 6.67
N GLY A 407 -28.61 -14.53 7.52
CA GLY A 407 -29.08 -13.61 8.57
C GLY A 407 -29.80 -14.28 9.75
N LYS A 408 -30.05 -15.61 9.69
CA LYS A 408 -30.51 -16.43 10.82
C LYS A 408 -29.43 -17.44 11.22
N ASN A 409 -28.89 -18.14 10.24
CA ASN A 409 -27.72 -18.99 10.40
C ASN A 409 -26.45 -18.16 10.11
N PRO A 410 -25.46 -18.16 11.01
CA PRO A 410 -24.20 -17.46 10.77
C PRO A 410 -23.35 -18.19 9.74
N ILE A 411 -22.72 -17.44 8.85
CA ILE A 411 -21.65 -17.92 7.97
C ILE A 411 -20.43 -18.29 8.83
N ARG A 412 -19.88 -19.48 8.61
CA ARG A 412 -18.58 -19.93 9.16
C ARG A 412 -17.71 -20.33 7.99
N GLY A 413 -17.03 -19.33 7.44
CA GLY A 413 -16.21 -19.48 6.25
C GLY A 413 -14.71 -19.35 6.48
N VAL A 414 -13.94 -19.67 5.44
CA VAL A 414 -12.50 -19.43 5.40
C VAL A 414 -12.09 -18.88 4.04
N ASN A 415 -11.08 -18.02 4.03
CA ASN A 415 -10.46 -17.54 2.81
C ASN A 415 -9.42 -18.53 2.27
N VAL A 416 -9.27 -18.58 0.95
CA VAL A 416 -8.12 -19.20 0.27
C VAL A 416 -7.21 -18.12 -0.35
N GLY A 417 -6.88 -17.11 0.46
CA GLY A 417 -5.96 -16.01 0.12
C GLY A 417 -4.56 -16.50 -0.25
N GLY A 418 -3.82 -15.66 -0.99
CA GLY A 418 -2.52 -15.98 -1.56
C GLY A 418 -2.53 -17.09 -2.62
N TRP A 419 -3.69 -17.53 -3.13
CA TRP A 419 -3.80 -18.62 -4.10
C TRP A 419 -3.92 -18.16 -5.56
N LEU A 420 -5.08 -17.65 -5.99
CA LEU A 420 -5.31 -17.15 -7.37
C LEU A 420 -4.91 -15.68 -7.58
N ASN A 421 -4.26 -15.12 -6.56
CA ASN A 421 -3.75 -13.76 -6.44
C ASN A 421 -2.62 -13.86 -5.39
N LEU A 422 -1.39 -13.47 -5.73
CA LEU A 422 -0.23 -13.69 -4.86
C LEU A 422 -0.05 -12.62 -3.79
N GLU A 423 0.29 -13.09 -2.59
CA GLU A 423 0.51 -12.25 -1.41
C GLU A 423 1.84 -12.59 -0.73
N PRO A 424 2.74 -11.61 -0.50
CA PRO A 424 4.09 -11.89 -0.02
C PRO A 424 4.16 -12.47 1.39
N PHE A 425 3.20 -12.18 2.27
CA PHE A 425 3.22 -12.71 3.64
C PHE A 425 2.64 -14.13 3.75
N ILE A 426 1.73 -14.49 2.84
CA ILE A 426 1.15 -15.83 2.72
C ILE A 426 2.15 -16.78 2.03
N THR A 427 2.82 -16.28 0.98
CA THR A 427 3.76 -17.03 0.13
C THR A 427 5.14 -16.37 0.01
N PRO A 428 5.85 -16.12 1.13
CA PRO A 428 7.15 -15.45 1.14
C PRO A 428 8.23 -16.16 0.33
N SER A 429 8.08 -17.44 -0.04
CA SER A 429 9.03 -18.17 -0.89
C SER A 429 9.31 -17.48 -2.22
N TYR A 430 8.31 -16.83 -2.84
CA TYR A 430 8.46 -16.11 -4.11
C TYR A 430 9.22 -14.78 -3.99
N PHE A 431 9.31 -14.21 -2.79
CA PHE A 431 9.83 -12.86 -2.54
C PHE A 431 11.17 -12.87 -1.81
N GLN A 432 11.35 -13.77 -0.83
CA GLN A 432 12.51 -13.85 0.07
C GLN A 432 13.87 -14.08 -0.60
N SER A 433 13.88 -14.56 -1.86
CA SER A 433 15.12 -14.80 -2.62
C SER A 433 15.66 -13.56 -3.32
N TYR A 434 14.87 -12.49 -3.40
CA TYR A 434 15.25 -11.23 -4.04
C TYR A 434 15.80 -10.23 -3.02
N SER A 435 16.64 -9.31 -3.48
CA SER A 435 17.17 -8.23 -2.65
C SER A 435 16.27 -7.00 -2.70
N THR A 436 16.44 -6.09 -1.74
CA THR A 436 15.82 -4.75 -1.76
C THR A 436 16.09 -3.98 -3.05
N LEU A 437 17.20 -4.25 -3.73
CA LEU A 437 17.57 -3.62 -5.01
C LEU A 437 16.86 -4.22 -6.23
N ASP A 438 16.24 -5.39 -6.09
CA ASP A 438 15.42 -6.00 -7.14
C ASP A 438 13.98 -5.44 -7.15
N ASN A 439 13.54 -4.83 -6.04
CA ASN A 439 12.21 -4.22 -5.86
C ASN A 439 11.03 -5.14 -6.26
N ILE A 440 11.03 -6.37 -5.73
CA ILE A 440 9.95 -7.34 -5.91
C ILE A 440 9.04 -7.28 -4.68
N ILE A 441 7.84 -6.76 -4.85
CA ILE A 441 6.94 -6.36 -3.75
C ILE A 441 5.51 -6.89 -3.90
N ASP A 442 5.11 -7.30 -5.10
CA ASP A 442 3.75 -7.70 -5.50
C ASP A 442 3.78 -8.69 -6.70
N GLU A 443 2.62 -9.21 -7.12
CA GLU A 443 2.54 -10.11 -8.28
C GLU A 443 3.01 -9.43 -9.57
N TRP A 444 2.69 -8.15 -9.76
CA TRP A 444 3.10 -7.35 -10.92
C TRP A 444 4.62 -7.31 -11.12
N THR A 445 5.38 -6.96 -10.07
CA THR A 445 6.85 -6.91 -10.08
C THR A 445 7.47 -8.30 -10.14
N LEU A 446 6.87 -9.30 -9.49
CA LEU A 446 7.30 -10.69 -9.57
C LEU A 446 7.21 -11.24 -11.00
N VAL A 447 6.10 -11.05 -11.71
CA VAL A 447 5.98 -11.54 -13.10
C VAL A 447 6.93 -10.79 -14.03
N GLN A 448 7.09 -9.48 -13.87
CA GLN A 448 8.10 -8.72 -14.62
C GLN A 448 9.52 -9.29 -14.40
N LYS A 449 9.87 -9.66 -13.16
CA LYS A 449 11.16 -10.25 -12.79
C LYS A 449 11.37 -11.66 -13.35
N LEU A 450 10.30 -12.44 -13.47
CA LEU A 450 10.31 -13.77 -14.09
C LEU A 450 10.41 -13.71 -15.63
N GLY A 451 10.36 -12.52 -16.23
CA GLY A 451 10.52 -12.30 -17.68
C GLY A 451 9.23 -11.91 -18.41
N GLY A 452 8.13 -11.66 -17.69
CA GLY A 452 6.81 -11.34 -18.22
C GLY A 452 5.84 -12.53 -18.26
N PRO A 453 4.60 -12.32 -18.72
CA PRO A 453 3.50 -13.29 -18.62
C PRO A 453 3.83 -14.70 -19.13
N SER A 454 4.44 -14.80 -20.31
CA SER A 454 4.71 -16.09 -20.96
C SER A 454 5.72 -16.95 -20.20
N GLN A 455 6.70 -16.32 -19.55
CA GLN A 455 7.75 -16.97 -18.77
C GLN A 455 7.25 -17.30 -17.36
N ALA A 456 6.48 -16.40 -16.74
CA ALA A 456 5.90 -16.63 -15.42
C ALA A 456 4.76 -17.66 -15.41
N LYS A 457 4.09 -17.94 -16.54
CA LYS A 457 3.02 -18.95 -16.65
C LYS A 457 3.38 -20.24 -15.92
N SER A 458 4.55 -20.83 -16.19
CA SER A 458 4.93 -22.10 -15.56
C SER A 458 5.14 -22.02 -14.04
N THR A 459 5.51 -20.85 -13.52
CA THR A 459 5.70 -20.63 -12.07
C THR A 459 4.36 -20.46 -11.36
N LEU A 460 3.48 -19.60 -11.88
CA LEU A 460 2.16 -19.36 -11.28
C LEU A 460 1.21 -20.56 -11.46
N GLU A 461 1.28 -21.26 -12.60
CA GLU A 461 0.43 -22.44 -12.82
C GLU A 461 0.78 -23.60 -11.87
N LYS A 462 2.06 -23.76 -11.52
CA LYS A 462 2.50 -24.69 -10.45
C LYS A 462 1.97 -24.29 -9.08
N HIS A 463 1.90 -22.99 -8.79
CA HIS A 463 1.29 -22.47 -7.57
C HIS A 463 -0.21 -22.79 -7.51
N TYR A 464 -0.96 -22.43 -8.56
CA TYR A 464 -2.40 -22.66 -8.65
C TYR A 464 -2.75 -24.16 -8.57
N SER A 465 -1.91 -25.02 -9.15
CA SER A 465 -2.01 -26.49 -9.08
C SER A 465 -1.83 -27.06 -7.66
N SER A 466 -0.89 -26.53 -6.87
CA SER A 466 -0.37 -27.23 -5.68
C SER A 466 -0.55 -26.51 -4.33
N PHE A 467 -0.83 -25.21 -4.31
CA PHE A 467 -0.95 -24.47 -3.05
C PHE A 467 -2.27 -24.76 -2.32
N ILE A 468 -3.40 -24.71 -3.02
CA ILE A 468 -4.70 -25.17 -2.55
C ILE A 468 -5.14 -26.33 -3.45
N THR A 469 -5.45 -27.47 -2.85
CA THR A 469 -5.73 -28.74 -3.55
C THR A 469 -7.09 -29.30 -3.15
N ARG A 470 -7.53 -30.39 -3.78
CA ARG A 470 -8.78 -31.09 -3.40
C ARG A 470 -8.81 -31.50 -1.93
N GLN A 471 -7.66 -31.90 -1.37
CA GLN A 471 -7.53 -32.23 0.04
C GLN A 471 -7.76 -31.01 0.95
N ALA A 472 -7.40 -29.79 0.51
CA ALA A 472 -7.69 -28.59 1.29
C ALA A 472 -9.20 -28.38 1.49
N PHE A 473 -10.03 -28.63 0.47
CA PHE A 473 -11.49 -28.55 0.61
C PHE A 473 -12.07 -29.63 1.53
N VAL A 474 -11.50 -30.85 1.49
CA VAL A 474 -11.83 -31.93 2.44
C VAL A 474 -11.46 -31.54 3.87
N ASP A 475 -10.27 -30.99 4.08
CA ASP A 475 -9.79 -30.53 5.39
C ASP A 475 -10.62 -29.34 5.92
N ILE A 476 -11.02 -28.40 5.06
CA ILE A 476 -11.90 -27.26 5.38
C ILE A 476 -13.27 -27.77 5.87
N ARG A 477 -13.90 -28.68 5.12
CA ARG A 477 -15.14 -29.32 5.57
C ARG A 477 -14.96 -30.07 6.89
N ASN A 478 -13.86 -30.79 7.05
CA ASN A 478 -13.54 -31.51 8.28
C ASN A 478 -13.31 -30.56 9.48
N ALA A 479 -12.83 -29.34 9.25
CA ALA A 479 -12.75 -28.27 10.24
C ALA A 479 -14.11 -27.61 10.57
N GLY A 480 -15.21 -28.08 9.98
CA GLY A 480 -16.57 -27.64 10.27
C GLY A 480 -16.99 -26.34 9.58
N PHE A 481 -16.23 -25.85 8.59
CA PHE A 481 -16.65 -24.72 7.76
C PHE A 481 -17.88 -25.06 6.91
N ASP A 482 -18.63 -24.01 6.53
CA ASP A 482 -19.76 -24.08 5.60
C ASP A 482 -19.57 -23.23 4.33
N HIS A 483 -18.66 -22.25 4.36
CA HIS A 483 -18.33 -21.41 3.21
C HIS A 483 -16.82 -21.32 2.90
N VAL A 484 -16.48 -20.98 1.66
CA VAL A 484 -15.12 -20.60 1.24
C VAL A 484 -15.17 -19.28 0.46
N ARG A 485 -14.35 -18.30 0.85
CA ARG A 485 -14.14 -17.05 0.10
C ARG A 485 -12.89 -17.22 -0.78
N ILE A 486 -13.02 -16.93 -2.08
CA ILE A 486 -11.98 -17.21 -3.08
C ILE A 486 -11.52 -15.89 -3.71
N PRO A 487 -10.43 -15.29 -3.20
CA PRO A 487 -9.81 -14.10 -3.78
C PRO A 487 -9.22 -14.34 -5.17
N PHE A 488 -9.48 -13.44 -6.11
CA PHE A 488 -8.81 -13.41 -7.42
C PHE A 488 -8.64 -11.99 -7.97
N GLY A 489 -7.59 -11.79 -8.77
CA GLY A 489 -7.35 -10.55 -9.50
C GLY A 489 -8.07 -10.50 -10.85
N TYR A 490 -8.32 -9.28 -11.36
CA TYR A 490 -9.00 -9.06 -12.64
C TYR A 490 -8.37 -9.78 -13.85
N TRP A 491 -7.05 -10.00 -13.80
CA TRP A 491 -6.27 -10.70 -14.83
C TRP A 491 -6.66 -12.17 -15.03
N MET A 492 -7.37 -12.78 -14.06
CA MET A 492 -8.03 -14.06 -14.26
C MET A 492 -9.06 -14.03 -15.40
N VAL A 493 -9.69 -12.87 -15.65
CA VAL A 493 -10.70 -12.65 -16.70
C VAL A 493 -10.06 -12.05 -17.95
N GLU A 494 -9.33 -10.94 -17.79
CA GLU A 494 -8.82 -10.14 -18.89
C GLU A 494 -7.62 -9.28 -18.47
N THR A 495 -6.65 -9.08 -19.36
CA THR A 495 -5.47 -8.21 -19.16
C THR A 495 -5.46 -7.10 -20.20
N TYR A 496 -4.99 -5.92 -19.81
CA TYR A 496 -4.94 -4.73 -20.67
C TYR A 496 -3.52 -4.33 -21.08
N ASP A 497 -3.40 -3.46 -22.08
CA ASP A 497 -2.11 -2.97 -22.58
C ASP A 497 -1.24 -2.39 -21.46
N GLY A 498 -0.05 -2.98 -21.26
CA GLY A 498 0.90 -2.63 -20.22
C GLY A 498 0.89 -3.55 -18.99
N ASP A 499 -0.14 -4.40 -18.84
CA ASP A 499 -0.23 -5.36 -17.73
C ASP A 499 0.93 -6.36 -17.75
N GLN A 500 1.41 -6.72 -16.56
CA GLN A 500 2.45 -7.73 -16.40
C GLN A 500 1.89 -9.11 -16.06
N TYR A 501 0.60 -9.22 -15.71
CA TYR A 501 0.02 -10.46 -15.15
C TYR A 501 -0.08 -11.63 -16.13
N VAL A 502 -0.14 -12.86 -15.60
CA VAL A 502 -0.44 -14.07 -16.37
C VAL A 502 -1.96 -14.19 -16.58
N GLY A 503 -2.45 -13.66 -17.70
CA GLY A 503 -3.87 -13.67 -18.03
C GLY A 503 -4.50 -15.08 -18.10
N GLN A 504 -5.73 -15.21 -17.61
CA GLN A 504 -6.66 -16.34 -17.82
C GLN A 504 -6.21 -17.75 -17.35
N VAL A 505 -4.99 -17.93 -16.84
CA VAL A 505 -4.52 -19.23 -16.33
C VAL A 505 -5.20 -19.62 -15.01
N ALA A 506 -5.41 -18.67 -14.10
CA ALA A 506 -6.11 -18.89 -12.83
C ALA A 506 -7.58 -19.34 -13.01
N TRP A 507 -8.23 -19.00 -14.13
CA TRP A 507 -9.65 -19.25 -14.37
C TRP A 507 -10.04 -20.73 -14.23
N ARG A 508 -9.26 -21.64 -14.83
CA ARG A 508 -9.55 -23.08 -14.72
C ARG A 508 -9.41 -23.59 -13.28
N TYR A 509 -8.51 -23.01 -12.49
CA TYR A 509 -8.33 -23.38 -11.08
C TYR A 509 -9.50 -22.88 -10.22
N LEU A 510 -10.05 -21.68 -10.47
CA LEU A 510 -11.31 -21.26 -9.88
C LEU A 510 -12.43 -22.26 -10.20
N LEU A 511 -12.64 -22.59 -11.47
CA LEU A 511 -13.66 -23.55 -11.88
C LEU A 511 -13.49 -24.92 -11.20
N ARG A 512 -12.25 -25.41 -11.08
CA ARG A 512 -11.94 -26.67 -10.37
C ARG A 512 -12.25 -26.58 -8.87
N SER A 513 -11.97 -25.44 -8.22
CA SER A 513 -12.34 -25.24 -6.81
C SER A 513 -13.84 -25.18 -6.55
N ILE A 514 -14.65 -24.69 -7.51
CA ILE A 514 -16.12 -24.74 -7.40
C ILE A 514 -16.61 -26.19 -7.36
N GLU A 515 -16.02 -27.07 -8.18
CA GLU A 515 -16.33 -28.50 -8.14
C GLU A 515 -15.83 -29.18 -6.85
N TYR A 516 -14.65 -28.80 -6.33
CA TYR A 516 -14.17 -29.29 -5.03
C TYR A 516 -15.05 -28.86 -3.86
N ALA A 517 -15.50 -27.60 -3.83
CA ALA A 517 -16.40 -27.08 -2.81
C ALA A 517 -17.76 -27.77 -2.86
N ARG A 518 -18.33 -27.95 -4.07
CA ARG A 518 -19.59 -28.69 -4.26
C ARG A 518 -19.52 -30.12 -3.74
N GLN A 519 -18.44 -30.84 -4.06
CA GLN A 519 -18.19 -32.21 -3.57
C GLN A 519 -18.09 -32.30 -2.03
N GLN A 520 -17.86 -31.18 -1.35
CA GLN A 520 -17.77 -31.08 0.11
C GLN A 520 -18.97 -30.37 0.75
N GLY A 521 -19.99 -29.95 -0.01
CA GLY A 521 -21.15 -29.23 0.51
C GLY A 521 -20.85 -27.79 0.97
N LEU A 522 -19.70 -27.23 0.59
CA LEU A 522 -19.23 -25.89 0.97
C LEU A 522 -19.74 -24.85 -0.02
N ARG A 523 -20.39 -23.78 0.45
CA ARG A 523 -20.84 -22.64 -0.37
C ARG A 523 -19.69 -21.68 -0.66
N ILE A 524 -19.81 -20.83 -1.68
CA ILE A 524 -18.74 -19.97 -2.18
C ILE A 524 -19.13 -18.49 -2.15
N ASN A 525 -18.19 -17.68 -1.65
CA ASN A 525 -18.07 -16.26 -1.92
C ASN A 525 -16.98 -16.02 -2.97
N LEU A 526 -17.35 -15.53 -4.15
CA LEU A 526 -16.39 -15.08 -5.16
C LEU A 526 -15.88 -13.70 -4.75
N ASP A 527 -14.57 -13.56 -4.57
CA ASP A 527 -13.98 -12.31 -4.10
C ASP A 527 -13.10 -11.65 -5.16
N MET A 528 -13.58 -10.49 -5.61
CA MET A 528 -13.03 -9.68 -6.70
C MET A 528 -11.95 -8.76 -6.12
N HIS A 529 -10.79 -9.36 -5.84
CA HIS A 529 -9.82 -8.88 -4.87
C HIS A 529 -8.83 -7.83 -5.41
N GLY A 530 -8.61 -7.79 -6.74
CA GLY A 530 -7.78 -6.78 -7.39
C GLY A 530 -8.48 -6.17 -8.60
N ALA A 531 -8.82 -4.88 -8.53
CA ALA A 531 -9.46 -4.14 -9.61
C ALA A 531 -8.45 -3.52 -10.61
N PRO A 532 -8.83 -3.25 -11.87
CA PRO A 532 -8.00 -2.53 -12.83
C PRO A 532 -7.49 -1.20 -12.25
N GLY A 533 -6.17 -1.01 -12.23
CA GLY A 533 -5.52 0.17 -11.66
C GLY A 533 -5.36 0.19 -10.13
N SER A 534 -5.76 -0.86 -9.42
CA SER A 534 -5.85 -0.95 -7.94
C SER A 534 -6.86 0.00 -7.29
N GLN A 535 -7.61 -0.54 -6.34
CA GLN A 535 -8.60 0.14 -5.51
C GLN A 535 -8.06 0.63 -4.15
N ASN A 536 -6.86 0.20 -3.74
CA ASN A 536 -6.29 0.48 -2.41
C ASN A 536 -4.78 0.81 -2.38
N GLY A 537 -4.04 0.45 -3.43
CA GLY A 537 -2.60 0.71 -3.55
C GLY A 537 -1.72 -0.27 -2.77
N TRP A 538 -2.27 -1.39 -2.31
CA TRP A 538 -1.58 -2.40 -1.50
C TRP A 538 -1.19 -3.65 -2.31
N ASN A 539 -0.18 -4.40 -1.86
CA ASN A 539 0.41 -5.50 -2.63
C ASN A 539 -0.61 -6.58 -3.07
N HIS A 540 -1.55 -6.92 -2.17
CA HIS A 540 -2.58 -7.94 -2.39
C HIS A 540 -3.65 -7.54 -3.41
N SER A 541 -3.75 -6.28 -3.87
CA SER A 541 -4.55 -5.95 -5.05
C SER A 541 -3.84 -6.32 -6.37
N GLY A 542 -2.73 -7.07 -6.30
CA GLY A 542 -1.83 -7.44 -7.40
C GLY A 542 -0.72 -6.43 -7.68
N ARG A 543 -0.90 -5.17 -7.27
CA ARG A 543 0.00 -4.05 -7.58
C ARG A 543 -0.02 -2.96 -6.51
N GLN A 544 1.11 -2.81 -5.81
CA GLN A 544 1.32 -1.76 -4.81
C GLN A 544 1.56 -0.39 -5.47
N GLY A 545 1.10 0.69 -4.84
CA GLY A 545 1.40 2.07 -5.23
C GLY A 545 0.18 2.97 -5.43
N VAL A 546 0.05 3.56 -6.63
CA VAL A 546 -0.97 4.58 -6.91
C VAL A 546 -2.33 3.92 -7.19
N ILE A 547 -3.35 4.32 -6.43
CA ILE A 547 -4.75 3.98 -6.67
C ILE A 547 -5.23 4.67 -7.95
N GLY A 548 -5.42 3.87 -9.01
CA GLY A 548 -5.86 4.30 -10.34
C GLY A 548 -7.26 3.81 -10.73
N TRP A 549 -7.95 3.06 -9.86
CA TRP A 549 -9.38 2.79 -10.00
C TRP A 549 -10.19 4.01 -9.49
N LEU A 550 -11.16 4.48 -10.28
CA LEU A 550 -11.99 5.68 -10.00
C LEU A 550 -11.21 6.99 -9.72
N ASN A 551 -9.89 7.01 -9.94
CA ASN A 551 -9.01 8.11 -9.61
C ASN A 551 -7.93 8.34 -10.70
N GLY A 552 -7.41 9.56 -10.80
CA GLY A 552 -6.46 9.96 -11.83
C GLY A 552 -7.06 10.03 -13.25
N THR A 553 -6.19 10.19 -14.26
CA THR A 553 -6.58 10.36 -15.68
C THR A 553 -7.33 9.16 -16.26
N ASP A 554 -6.99 7.96 -15.81
CA ASP A 554 -7.51 6.69 -16.32
C ASP A 554 -8.59 6.09 -15.40
N GLY A 555 -9.01 6.84 -14.37
CA GLY A 555 -9.94 6.37 -13.34
C GLY A 555 -11.28 5.91 -13.89
N GLU A 556 -11.86 6.65 -14.85
CA GLU A 556 -13.10 6.26 -15.54
C GLU A 556 -12.87 5.07 -16.49
N THR A 557 -11.73 5.01 -17.18
CA THR A 557 -11.36 3.88 -18.04
C THR A 557 -11.27 2.58 -17.23
N ASN A 558 -10.60 2.63 -16.08
CA ASN A 558 -10.47 1.50 -15.15
C ASN A 558 -11.80 1.13 -14.50
N ALA A 559 -12.64 2.11 -14.16
CA ALA A 559 -13.99 1.87 -13.64
C ALA A 559 -14.92 1.20 -14.67
N ASN A 560 -14.82 1.54 -15.95
CA ASN A 560 -15.59 0.90 -17.02
C ASN A 560 -15.03 -0.48 -17.40
N ARG A 561 -13.70 -0.68 -17.38
CA ARG A 561 -13.08 -2.02 -17.45
C ARG A 561 -13.62 -2.95 -16.37
N TRP A 562 -13.71 -2.46 -15.12
CA TRP A 562 -14.20 -3.28 -14.01
C TRP A 562 -15.68 -3.67 -14.17
N LEU A 563 -16.52 -2.79 -14.74
CA LEU A 563 -17.91 -3.12 -15.08
C LEU A 563 -18.02 -4.17 -16.21
N ASP A 564 -17.14 -4.13 -17.21
CA ASP A 564 -17.09 -5.14 -18.28
C ASP A 564 -16.62 -6.52 -17.75
N ILE A 565 -15.64 -6.54 -16.84
CA ILE A 565 -15.24 -7.75 -16.12
C ILE A 565 -16.38 -8.30 -15.26
N HIS A 566 -17.11 -7.46 -14.54
CA HIS A 566 -18.31 -7.88 -13.82
C HIS A 566 -19.39 -8.43 -14.76
N HIS A 567 -19.63 -7.82 -15.93
CA HIS A 567 -20.56 -8.33 -16.92
C HIS A 567 -20.18 -9.75 -17.39
N LYS A 568 -18.92 -9.95 -17.79
CA LYS A 568 -18.38 -11.27 -18.21
C LYS A 568 -18.57 -12.32 -17.11
N LEU A 569 -18.22 -11.99 -15.87
CA LEU A 569 -18.37 -12.86 -14.70
C LEU A 569 -19.85 -13.12 -14.33
N ALA A 570 -20.70 -12.10 -14.36
CA ALA A 570 -22.11 -12.20 -13.99
C ALA A 570 -22.88 -13.09 -14.98
N VAL A 571 -22.69 -12.86 -16.29
CA VAL A 571 -23.30 -13.70 -17.33
C VAL A 571 -22.81 -15.15 -17.24
N PHE A 572 -21.54 -15.38 -16.87
CA PHE A 572 -21.03 -16.74 -16.65
C PHE A 572 -21.62 -17.40 -15.40
N PHE A 573 -21.67 -16.71 -14.26
CA PHE A 573 -22.15 -17.28 -12.99
C PHE A 573 -23.68 -17.25 -12.82
N ALA A 574 -24.44 -16.61 -13.72
CA ALA A 574 -25.90 -16.71 -13.77
C ALA A 574 -26.42 -18.07 -14.28
N GLN A 575 -25.55 -18.95 -14.78
CA GLN A 575 -25.92 -20.31 -15.22
C GLN A 575 -26.47 -21.16 -14.06
N ASP A 576 -27.48 -21.99 -14.36
CA ASP A 576 -28.20 -22.83 -13.38
C ASP A 576 -27.32 -23.71 -12.48
N ARG A 577 -26.13 -24.10 -12.95
CA ARG A 577 -25.15 -24.89 -12.18
C ARG A 577 -24.57 -24.16 -10.98
N TYR A 578 -24.58 -22.83 -10.96
CA TYR A 578 -23.88 -22.03 -9.95
C TYR A 578 -24.78 -21.50 -8.83
N LYS A 579 -26.09 -21.37 -9.06
CA LYS A 579 -27.05 -20.75 -8.12
C LYS A 579 -27.08 -21.32 -6.69
N ASN A 580 -26.73 -22.61 -6.54
CA ASN A 580 -26.73 -23.35 -5.27
C ASN A 580 -25.35 -23.35 -4.57
N ILE A 581 -24.29 -22.95 -5.28
CA ILE A 581 -22.89 -23.10 -4.84
C ILE A 581 -22.17 -21.75 -4.74
N VAL A 582 -22.33 -20.87 -5.74
CA VAL A 582 -21.91 -19.46 -5.69
C VAL A 582 -23.10 -18.66 -5.16
N THR A 583 -23.21 -18.63 -3.84
CA THR A 583 -24.30 -17.94 -3.13
C THR A 583 -23.94 -16.51 -2.77
N MET A 584 -22.66 -16.13 -2.88
CA MET A 584 -22.15 -14.79 -2.60
C MET A 584 -21.19 -14.32 -3.71
N TYR A 585 -21.30 -13.05 -4.13
CA TYR A 585 -20.60 -12.45 -5.27
C TYR A 585 -20.05 -11.07 -4.89
N GLY A 586 -18.73 -10.91 -4.88
CA GLY A 586 -18.06 -9.65 -4.54
C GLY A 586 -18.14 -8.58 -5.63
N LEU A 587 -18.16 -7.31 -5.22
CA LEU A 587 -17.93 -6.15 -6.10
C LEU A 587 -16.46 -5.76 -6.15
N VAL A 588 -15.85 -5.56 -4.99
CA VAL A 588 -14.47 -5.08 -4.86
C VAL A 588 -14.01 -5.29 -3.42
N ASN A 589 -12.84 -5.91 -3.25
CA ASN A 589 -12.22 -6.03 -1.94
C ASN A 589 -11.64 -4.68 -1.48
N GLU A 590 -11.86 -4.30 -0.22
CA GLU A 590 -11.20 -3.14 0.44
C GLU A 590 -11.04 -1.85 -0.41
N PRO A 591 -12.11 -1.30 -1.03
CA PRO A 591 -12.00 -0.05 -1.79
C PRO A 591 -11.62 1.09 -0.84
N ARG A 592 -10.43 1.68 -0.97
CA ARG A 592 -9.84 2.52 0.10
C ARG A 592 -10.41 3.94 0.13
N MET A 593 -11.63 4.10 0.64
CA MET A 593 -12.41 5.35 0.67
C MET A 593 -11.88 6.43 1.64
N VAL A 594 -10.73 6.21 2.27
CA VAL A 594 -9.93 7.26 2.92
C VAL A 594 -9.04 8.03 1.93
N ASP A 595 -8.68 7.42 0.80
CA ASP A 595 -7.92 8.02 -0.30
C ASP A 595 -8.79 8.22 -1.57
N LEU A 596 -9.93 7.51 -1.67
CA LEU A 596 -10.93 7.63 -2.75
C LEU A 596 -12.16 8.43 -2.30
N ASN A 597 -12.77 9.17 -3.22
CA ASN A 597 -14.05 9.84 -2.97
C ASN A 597 -15.18 8.80 -2.75
N SER A 598 -15.78 8.77 -1.56
CA SER A 598 -16.78 7.76 -1.19
C SER A 598 -18.03 7.80 -2.07
N ASP A 599 -18.53 8.99 -2.43
CA ASP A 599 -19.75 9.15 -3.24
C ASP A 599 -19.55 8.59 -4.66
N VAL A 600 -18.36 8.76 -5.23
CA VAL A 600 -17.98 8.18 -6.53
C VAL A 600 -17.92 6.65 -6.45
N VAL A 601 -17.37 6.09 -5.37
CA VAL A 601 -17.33 4.62 -5.16
C VAL A 601 -18.73 4.05 -4.94
N ILE A 602 -19.58 4.72 -4.15
CA ILE A 602 -20.98 4.33 -3.91
C ILE A 602 -21.79 4.41 -5.22
N THR A 603 -21.63 5.48 -5.99
CA THR A 603 -22.30 5.65 -7.30
C THR A 603 -21.87 4.58 -8.30
N TRP A 604 -20.57 4.25 -8.36
CA TRP A 604 -20.08 3.15 -9.18
C TRP A 604 -20.63 1.80 -8.70
N SER A 605 -20.69 1.56 -7.38
CA SER A 605 -21.19 0.31 -6.80
C SER A 605 -22.67 0.10 -7.12
N GLN A 606 -23.49 1.16 -7.05
CA GLN A 606 -24.90 1.10 -7.48
C GLN A 606 -25.03 0.75 -8.98
N LYS A 607 -24.18 1.33 -9.85
CA LYS A 607 -24.11 1.00 -11.28
C LYS A 607 -23.71 -0.47 -11.51
N ALA A 608 -22.73 -0.98 -10.75
CA ALA A 608 -22.31 -2.37 -10.79
C ALA A 608 -23.43 -3.34 -10.35
N ILE A 609 -24.04 -3.13 -9.18
CA ILE A 609 -25.18 -3.91 -8.67
C ILE A 609 -26.29 -4.00 -9.70
N THR A 610 -26.67 -2.85 -10.30
CA THR A 610 -27.73 -2.76 -11.31
C THR A 610 -27.41 -3.62 -12.55
N GLN A 611 -26.16 -3.60 -13.00
CA GLN A 611 -25.71 -4.39 -14.16
C GLN A 611 -25.62 -5.89 -13.83
N ILE A 612 -25.04 -6.25 -12.66
CA ILE A 612 -24.89 -7.64 -12.18
C ILE A 612 -26.25 -8.32 -11.98
N ARG A 613 -27.24 -7.61 -11.41
CA ARG A 613 -28.63 -8.10 -11.29
C ARG A 613 -29.29 -8.29 -12.65
N LYS A 614 -29.10 -7.35 -13.58
CA LYS A 614 -29.61 -7.43 -14.96
C LYS A 614 -28.99 -8.59 -15.75
N ASP A 615 -27.73 -8.93 -15.48
CA ASP A 615 -27.02 -10.07 -16.08
C ASP A 615 -27.41 -11.43 -15.46
N GLY A 616 -28.30 -11.44 -14.45
CA GLY A 616 -28.97 -12.63 -13.93
C GLY A 616 -28.46 -13.16 -12.59
N ILE A 617 -27.51 -12.48 -11.93
CA ILE A 617 -26.97 -12.94 -10.64
C ILE A 617 -28.00 -12.76 -9.51
N LYS A 618 -28.36 -13.89 -8.90
CA LYS A 618 -29.25 -14.01 -7.72
C LYS A 618 -28.50 -14.25 -6.40
N ALA A 619 -27.18 -14.35 -6.46
CA ALA A 619 -26.33 -14.45 -5.27
C ALA A 619 -26.41 -13.16 -4.43
N ILE A 620 -26.09 -13.25 -3.14
CA ILE A 620 -25.90 -12.08 -2.29
C ILE A 620 -24.71 -11.27 -2.82
N ILE A 621 -24.89 -9.98 -3.09
CA ILE A 621 -23.81 -9.12 -3.58
C ILE A 621 -23.07 -8.54 -2.38
N VAL A 622 -21.75 -8.76 -2.35
CA VAL A 622 -20.86 -8.42 -1.23
C VAL A 622 -20.01 -7.20 -1.60
N PHE A 623 -19.90 -6.23 -0.70
CA PHE A 623 -19.09 -5.02 -0.94
C PHE A 623 -18.38 -4.55 0.35
N GLY A 624 -17.10 -4.15 0.23
CA GLY A 624 -16.31 -3.71 1.39
C GLY A 624 -16.73 -2.34 1.95
N ASP A 625 -16.64 -2.19 3.28
CA ASP A 625 -16.96 -0.97 4.03
C ASP A 625 -16.09 0.26 3.68
N GLY A 626 -15.00 0.03 2.95
CA GLY A 626 -14.05 1.03 2.51
C GLY A 626 -13.35 1.80 3.62
N PHE A 627 -13.26 1.22 4.83
CA PHE A 627 -12.68 1.80 6.04
C PHE A 627 -13.39 3.06 6.53
N ARG A 628 -14.69 3.23 6.20
CA ARG A 628 -15.49 4.38 6.62
C ARG A 628 -16.05 4.25 8.04
N GLY A 629 -16.01 3.04 8.62
CA GLY A 629 -16.66 2.73 9.90
C GLY A 629 -18.16 2.49 9.74
N LEU A 630 -18.72 1.61 10.57
CA LEU A 630 -20.00 0.95 10.27
C LEU A 630 -21.21 1.88 10.42
N ASP A 631 -21.20 2.75 11.43
CA ASP A 631 -22.27 3.71 11.67
C ASP A 631 -22.37 4.75 10.51
N ASN A 632 -21.29 4.98 9.75
CA ASN A 632 -21.26 5.83 8.55
C ASN A 632 -21.85 5.16 7.29
N TRP A 633 -22.36 3.92 7.39
CA TRP A 633 -23.10 3.23 6.32
C TRP A 633 -24.63 3.31 6.49
N LYS A 634 -25.10 3.93 7.56
CA LYS A 634 -26.50 4.34 7.71
C LYS A 634 -26.90 5.37 6.63
N ASP A 635 -28.17 5.31 6.22
CA ASP A 635 -28.80 6.13 5.18
C ASP A 635 -28.07 6.08 3.82
N SER A 636 -27.25 5.05 3.60
CA SER A 636 -26.49 4.84 2.36
C SER A 636 -27.42 4.40 1.24
N PRO A 637 -27.29 4.95 0.01
CA PRO A 637 -28.09 4.52 -1.15
C PRO A 637 -28.07 3.00 -1.38
N LEU A 638 -26.96 2.34 -1.04
CA LEU A 638 -26.80 0.89 -1.22
C LEU A 638 -27.76 0.06 -0.35
N GLN A 639 -28.25 0.59 0.78
CA GLN A 639 -29.23 -0.10 1.65
C GLN A 639 -30.58 -0.38 0.95
N SER A 640 -30.87 0.34 -0.14
CA SER A 640 -32.13 0.17 -0.89
C SER A 640 -32.14 -1.01 -1.87
N ASN A 641 -31.08 -1.82 -1.90
CA ASN A 641 -30.92 -2.94 -2.83
C ASN A 641 -31.16 -4.30 -2.13
N ASP A 642 -31.97 -5.15 -2.75
CA ASP A 642 -32.21 -6.52 -2.27
C ASP A 642 -30.96 -7.40 -2.37
N ASP A 643 -30.78 -8.27 -1.37
CA ASP A 643 -29.68 -9.23 -1.23
C ASP A 643 -28.28 -8.63 -1.41
N VAL A 644 -28.01 -7.49 -0.73
CA VAL A 644 -26.70 -6.84 -0.65
C VAL A 644 -26.17 -6.89 0.80
N LEU A 645 -24.88 -7.20 0.96
CA LEU A 645 -24.22 -7.47 2.23
C LEU A 645 -22.94 -6.63 2.39
N LEU A 646 -22.86 -5.87 3.47
CA LEU A 646 -21.66 -5.13 3.86
C LEU A 646 -20.58 -6.10 4.36
N ASP A 647 -19.39 -5.99 3.79
CA ASP A 647 -18.19 -6.75 4.19
C ASP A 647 -17.24 -5.87 5.01
N VAL A 648 -16.83 -6.35 6.18
CA VAL A 648 -16.05 -5.60 7.16
C VAL A 648 -14.83 -6.40 7.60
N HIS A 649 -13.65 -5.83 7.46
CA HIS A 649 -12.41 -6.50 7.84
C HIS A 649 -11.95 -6.04 9.22
N GLN A 650 -11.63 -6.98 10.12
CA GLN A 650 -11.43 -6.69 11.54
C GLN A 650 -10.09 -7.25 12.05
N TYR A 651 -9.19 -6.33 12.40
CA TYR A 651 -7.84 -6.63 12.88
C TYR A 651 -7.42 -5.61 13.95
N VAL A 652 -6.82 -6.06 15.06
CA VAL A 652 -6.32 -5.16 16.14
C VAL A 652 -4.90 -4.64 15.93
N ILE A 653 -4.23 -5.00 14.83
CA ILE A 653 -2.77 -4.83 14.69
C ILE A 653 -2.36 -3.67 13.78
N PHE A 654 -3.19 -3.27 12.82
CA PHE A 654 -2.83 -2.23 11.85
C PHE A 654 -3.04 -0.81 12.40
N ASN A 655 -3.77 -0.69 13.50
CA ASN A 655 -4.07 0.54 14.22
C ASN A 655 -3.19 0.66 15.49
N LEU A 656 -2.59 1.83 15.69
CA LEU A 656 -1.67 2.09 16.81
C LEU A 656 -2.32 2.07 18.19
N ASP A 657 -3.61 2.40 18.28
CA ASP A 657 -4.35 2.39 19.55
C ASP A 657 -4.81 0.99 19.95
N GLN A 658 -4.93 0.07 19.00
CA GLN A 658 -5.34 -1.33 19.23
C GLN A 658 -4.14 -2.28 19.43
N ILE A 659 -3.04 -2.12 18.68
CA ILE A 659 -1.89 -3.05 18.79
C ILE A 659 -1.20 -2.94 20.16
N GLN A 660 -1.22 -1.75 20.76
CA GLN A 660 -0.66 -1.44 22.09
C GLN A 660 -1.49 -1.97 23.26
N LEU A 661 -2.69 -2.53 23.03
CA LEU A 661 -3.53 -3.10 24.08
C LEU A 661 -2.87 -4.36 24.65
N ASN A 662 -2.93 -4.53 25.97
CA ASN A 662 -2.51 -5.79 26.60
C ASN A 662 -3.46 -6.93 26.21
N HIS A 663 -3.01 -8.18 26.38
CA HIS A 663 -3.78 -9.38 26.00
C HIS A 663 -5.20 -9.42 26.60
N THR A 664 -5.38 -8.91 27.83
CA THR A 664 -6.69 -8.88 28.50
C THR A 664 -7.63 -7.86 27.84
N ASP A 665 -7.11 -6.67 27.53
CA ASP A 665 -7.88 -5.62 26.86
C ASP A 665 -8.17 -5.95 25.39
N LYS A 666 -7.27 -6.63 24.67
CA LYS A 666 -7.54 -7.20 23.33
C LYS A 666 -8.71 -8.19 23.37
N LEU A 667 -8.71 -9.11 24.34
CA LEU A 667 -9.78 -10.11 24.52
C LEU A 667 -11.12 -9.44 24.91
N ASN A 668 -11.08 -8.42 25.77
CA ASN A 668 -12.25 -7.62 26.13
C ASN A 668 -12.79 -6.82 24.93
N PHE A 669 -11.92 -6.21 24.13
CA PHE A 669 -12.29 -5.49 22.91
C PHE A 669 -13.00 -6.43 21.93
N ALA A 670 -12.47 -7.63 21.74
CA ALA A 670 -13.13 -8.64 20.90
C ALA A 670 -14.50 -9.04 21.44
N CYS A 671 -14.61 -9.39 22.73
CA CYS A 671 -15.87 -9.81 23.32
C CYS A 671 -16.95 -8.72 23.37
N GLN A 672 -16.60 -7.49 23.73
CA GLN A 672 -17.56 -6.44 24.03
C GLN A 672 -17.69 -5.40 22.90
N ALA A 673 -16.58 -4.85 22.41
CA ALA A 673 -16.61 -3.77 21.42
C ALA A 673 -17.07 -4.28 20.05
N TRP A 674 -16.50 -5.37 19.54
CA TRP A 674 -16.93 -5.95 18.26
C TRP A 674 -18.37 -6.50 18.31
N THR A 675 -18.79 -7.20 19.38
CA THR A 675 -20.20 -7.61 19.55
C THR A 675 -21.15 -6.40 19.45
N LYS A 676 -20.81 -5.26 20.07
CA LYS A 676 -21.62 -4.04 19.99
C LYS A 676 -21.56 -3.39 18.61
N GLN A 677 -20.42 -3.43 17.91
CA GLN A 677 -20.26 -2.86 16.58
C GLN A 677 -21.06 -3.66 15.55
N SER A 678 -20.95 -4.99 15.53
CA SER A 678 -21.75 -5.87 14.68
C SER A 678 -23.26 -5.68 14.91
N LYS A 679 -23.71 -5.62 16.17
CA LYS A 679 -25.14 -5.39 16.50
C LYS A 679 -25.68 -4.02 16.03
N ARG A 680 -24.87 -2.95 16.10
CA ARG A 680 -25.26 -1.63 15.52
C ARG A 680 -25.25 -1.62 14.01
N SER A 681 -24.28 -2.30 13.38
CA SER A 681 -24.25 -2.41 11.93
C SER A 681 -25.46 -3.17 11.40
N MET A 682 -25.91 -4.21 12.12
CA MET A 682 -27.12 -4.98 11.81
C MET A 682 -28.45 -4.22 11.95
N ASP A 683 -28.48 -3.10 12.69
CA ASP A 683 -29.67 -2.26 12.85
C ASP A 683 -29.64 -1.11 11.84
N THR A 684 -30.58 -1.10 10.89
CA THR A 684 -30.66 -0.08 9.83
C THR A 684 -30.94 1.33 10.34
N SER A 685 -31.33 1.51 11.62
CA SER A 685 -31.46 2.82 12.26
C SER A 685 -30.14 3.39 12.79
N THR A 686 -29.08 2.56 12.89
CA THR A 686 -27.73 2.96 13.34
C THR A 686 -26.60 2.62 12.37
N GLY A 687 -26.80 1.69 11.44
CA GLY A 687 -25.80 1.24 10.45
C GLY A 687 -26.45 0.71 9.17
N PHE A 688 -25.78 -0.21 8.48
CA PHE A 688 -26.18 -0.66 7.14
C PHE A 688 -27.38 -1.63 7.11
N GLY A 689 -27.56 -2.46 8.13
CA GLY A 689 -28.34 -3.70 8.05
C GLY A 689 -27.41 -4.91 7.79
N PRO A 690 -27.68 -5.78 6.81
CA PRO A 690 -26.89 -6.99 6.54
C PRO A 690 -25.38 -6.74 6.54
N THR A 691 -24.67 -7.28 7.53
CA THR A 691 -23.22 -7.06 7.72
C THR A 691 -22.53 -8.36 8.16
N MET A 692 -21.39 -8.69 7.56
CA MET A 692 -20.53 -9.82 7.95
C MET A 692 -19.08 -9.37 8.19
N CYS A 693 -18.23 -10.28 8.67
CA CYS A 693 -16.79 -10.07 8.74
C CYS A 693 -16.02 -11.00 7.77
N GLY A 694 -15.76 -10.56 6.53
CA GLY A 694 -15.12 -11.36 5.49
C GLY A 694 -13.63 -11.59 5.64
N GLU A 695 -12.96 -10.83 6.51
CA GLU A 695 -11.57 -11.09 6.91
C GLU A 695 -11.30 -10.72 8.37
N TRP A 696 -10.71 -11.66 9.10
CA TRP A 696 -10.13 -11.48 10.43
C TRP A 696 -9.08 -12.57 10.68
N SER A 697 -8.20 -12.35 11.66
CA SER A 697 -7.27 -13.37 12.14
C SER A 697 -7.07 -13.27 13.65
N GLN A 698 -6.40 -14.26 14.24
CA GLN A 698 -6.06 -14.23 15.67
C GLN A 698 -4.72 -13.53 15.94
N ALA A 699 -4.05 -13.02 14.91
CA ALA A 699 -2.75 -12.38 15.05
C ALA A 699 -2.87 -11.09 15.85
N ASP A 700 -2.06 -10.97 16.91
CA ASP A 700 -2.13 -9.85 17.85
C ASP A 700 -0.93 -8.88 17.72
N THR A 701 0.01 -9.22 16.84
CA THR A 701 1.18 -8.45 16.45
C THR A 701 1.23 -8.32 14.93
N ASP A 702 1.83 -7.25 14.40
CA ASP A 702 2.07 -7.11 12.95
C ASP A 702 3.41 -7.74 12.51
N CYS A 703 3.80 -8.83 13.19
CA CYS A 703 5.12 -9.45 13.09
C CYS A 703 5.33 -10.43 11.92
N ALA A 704 4.27 -10.88 11.26
CA ALA A 704 4.40 -11.86 10.18
C ALA A 704 5.24 -11.29 9.02
N THR A 705 6.17 -12.08 8.50
CA THR A 705 7.13 -11.62 7.48
C THR A 705 6.41 -11.08 6.24
N TYR A 706 6.69 -9.84 5.86
CA TYR A 706 6.07 -9.10 4.74
C TYR A 706 4.58 -8.76 4.88
N LEU A 707 3.99 -8.86 6.08
CA LEU A 707 2.60 -8.46 6.33
C LEU A 707 2.35 -6.97 6.03
N ASN A 708 3.35 -6.12 6.29
CA ASN A 708 3.31 -4.67 6.02
C ASN A 708 3.96 -4.30 4.67
N ASP A 709 3.88 -5.17 3.66
CA ASP A 709 4.65 -5.16 2.40
C ASP A 709 6.10 -5.71 2.51
N VAL A 710 6.69 -6.01 1.35
CA VAL A 710 8.05 -6.58 1.26
C VAL A 710 9.11 -5.51 1.54
N ASN A 711 10.07 -5.86 2.41
CA ASN A 711 11.15 -4.99 2.91
C ASN A 711 10.72 -3.88 3.88
N ILE A 712 9.46 -3.85 4.31
CA ILE A 712 8.94 -2.95 5.34
C ILE A 712 8.93 -3.68 6.69
N GLY A 713 9.14 -2.93 7.79
CA GLY A 713 9.19 -3.46 9.16
C GLY A 713 7.83 -3.52 9.86
N THR A 714 7.83 -3.38 11.19
CA THR A 714 6.67 -3.61 12.07
C THR A 714 6.39 -2.42 12.99
N ARG A 715 5.12 -2.20 13.33
CA ARG A 715 4.70 -1.31 14.42
C ARG A 715 5.16 -1.88 15.76
N TRP A 716 5.08 -3.20 15.91
CA TRP A 716 5.46 -3.93 17.13
C TRP A 716 6.87 -3.58 17.61
N GLU A 717 7.87 -3.66 16.72
CA GLU A 717 9.28 -3.41 17.04
C GLU A 717 9.72 -1.96 16.79
N GLY A 718 8.86 -1.11 16.21
CA GLY A 718 9.21 0.26 15.82
C GLY A 718 10.15 0.31 14.62
N THR A 719 9.92 -0.54 13.62
CA THR A 719 10.77 -0.68 12.42
C THR A 719 10.04 -0.38 11.11
N LEU A 720 8.77 0.05 11.18
CA LEU A 720 7.93 0.38 10.03
C LEU A 720 8.37 1.70 9.36
N ASP A 721 9.43 1.69 8.57
CA ASP A 721 9.80 2.83 7.72
C ASP A 721 9.10 2.79 6.35
N THR A 722 8.06 3.60 6.18
CA THR A 722 7.33 3.77 4.92
C THR A 722 7.98 4.77 3.96
N GLY A 723 9.10 5.39 4.34
CA GLY A 723 9.67 6.55 3.67
C GLY A 723 8.88 7.85 3.87
N ASN A 724 7.75 7.82 4.61
CA ASN A 724 6.91 8.97 4.91
C ASN A 724 6.74 9.15 6.42
N ALA A 725 7.25 10.25 6.97
CA ALA A 725 7.19 10.58 8.39
C ALA A 725 5.76 10.72 8.99
N SER A 726 4.70 10.74 8.17
CA SER A 726 3.31 10.71 8.66
C SER A 726 2.69 9.30 8.71
N THR A 727 3.37 8.26 8.23
CA THR A 727 2.92 6.86 8.28
C THR A 727 3.99 5.88 8.78
N ALA A 728 5.24 6.32 8.90
CA ALA A 728 6.31 5.53 9.51
C ALA A 728 6.15 5.45 11.04
N VAL A 729 6.47 4.29 11.62
CA VAL A 729 6.38 4.00 13.05
C VAL A 729 7.73 3.47 13.50
N LEU A 730 8.57 4.39 13.99
CA LEU A 730 10.00 4.19 14.28
C LEU A 730 10.30 4.12 15.79
N GLU A 731 9.28 3.87 16.60
CA GLU A 731 9.35 3.61 18.04
C GLU A 731 8.42 2.41 18.34
N PRO A 732 8.72 1.52 19.30
CA PRO A 732 7.94 0.29 19.48
C PRO A 732 6.52 0.50 20.01
N TYR A 733 5.52 -0.09 19.36
CA TYR A 733 4.11 -0.02 19.76
C TYR A 733 3.55 -1.29 20.41
N CYS A 734 4.37 -2.30 20.73
CA CYS A 734 3.91 -3.34 21.67
C CYS A 734 3.56 -2.72 23.04
N PRO A 735 2.72 -3.36 23.88
CA PRO A 735 2.31 -2.82 25.18
C PRO A 735 3.45 -2.36 26.11
N LEU A 736 4.66 -2.95 26.01
CA LEU A 736 5.83 -2.54 26.79
C LEU A 736 6.54 -1.28 26.27
N LYS A 737 6.22 -0.78 25.06
CA LYS A 737 6.73 0.45 24.44
C LYS A 737 8.22 0.71 24.64
N SER A 738 9.03 -0.31 24.38
CA SER A 738 10.47 -0.32 24.67
C SER A 738 11.19 -1.34 23.79
N SER A 739 12.54 -1.32 23.82
CA SER A 739 13.38 -2.28 23.09
C SER A 739 13.29 -3.74 23.56
N ALA A 740 12.36 -4.06 24.47
CA ALA A 740 11.95 -5.42 24.78
C ALA A 740 10.83 -5.95 23.85
N CYS A 741 10.14 -5.08 23.11
CA CYS A 741 9.23 -5.49 22.04
C CYS A 741 10.04 -6.21 20.95
N SER A 742 9.73 -7.49 20.68
CA SER A 742 10.32 -8.22 19.57
C SER A 742 9.33 -9.20 18.94
N CYS A 743 9.46 -9.39 17.63
CA CYS A 743 8.72 -10.36 16.84
C CYS A 743 9.26 -11.80 16.95
N ALA A 744 10.32 -12.03 17.74
CA ALA A 744 10.96 -13.35 17.87
C ALA A 744 10.05 -14.42 18.49
N SER A 745 9.17 -14.05 19.42
CA SER A 745 8.25 -14.96 20.11
C SER A 745 6.99 -15.23 19.27
N ALA A 746 6.34 -14.18 18.74
CA ALA A 746 5.22 -14.29 17.81
C ALA A 746 5.54 -15.06 16.51
N ASN A 747 6.78 -14.99 16.00
CA ASN A 747 7.25 -15.77 14.83
C ASN A 747 7.95 -17.10 15.20
N ALA A 748 7.97 -17.50 16.47
CA ALA A 748 8.56 -18.78 16.86
C ALA A 748 7.76 -19.97 16.29
N ASP A 749 8.39 -21.14 16.20
CA ASP A 749 7.63 -22.37 15.93
C ASP A 749 6.63 -22.61 17.08
N PRO A 750 5.34 -22.89 16.81
CA PRO A 750 4.29 -22.98 17.84
C PRO A 750 4.49 -24.05 18.93
N SER A 751 5.41 -25.00 18.73
CA SER A 751 5.85 -25.90 19.81
C SER A 751 6.47 -25.14 20.99
N ASN A 752 7.10 -23.99 20.73
CA ASN A 752 7.71 -23.10 21.72
C ASN A 752 6.73 -22.09 22.33
N TYR A 753 5.50 -21.97 21.81
CA TYR A 753 4.50 -21.07 22.39
C TYR A 753 4.13 -21.53 23.80
N SER A 754 4.14 -20.60 24.75
CA SER A 754 3.67 -20.86 26.12
C SER A 754 2.20 -21.26 26.14
N ASP A 755 1.80 -22.13 27.06
CA ASP A 755 0.40 -22.58 27.19
C ASP A 755 -0.54 -21.41 27.49
N ALA A 756 -0.05 -20.37 28.18
CA ALA A 756 -0.77 -19.12 28.42
C ALA A 756 -1.05 -18.36 27.11
N TYR A 757 -0.06 -18.25 26.21
CA TYR A 757 -0.25 -17.61 24.90
C TYR A 757 -1.13 -18.45 23.97
N LYS A 758 -0.95 -19.78 23.93
CA LYS A 758 -1.83 -20.68 23.15
C LYS A 758 -3.29 -20.55 23.58
N LYS A 759 -3.53 -20.61 24.89
CA LYS A 759 -4.86 -20.41 25.48
C LYS A 759 -5.42 -19.03 25.17
N TRP A 760 -4.59 -17.98 25.22
CA TRP A 760 -5.02 -16.63 24.87
C TRP A 760 -5.42 -16.52 23.40
N LEU A 761 -4.56 -16.94 22.47
CA LEU A 761 -4.84 -16.92 21.02
C LEU A 761 -6.12 -17.69 20.68
N TYR A 762 -6.34 -18.83 21.33
CA TYR A 762 -7.58 -19.60 21.20
C TYR A 762 -8.79 -18.81 21.71
N GLN A 763 -8.74 -18.25 22.93
CA GLN A 763 -9.86 -17.47 23.48
C GLN A 763 -10.14 -16.19 22.67
N PHE A 764 -9.11 -15.53 22.15
CA PHE A 764 -9.24 -14.37 21.28
C PHE A 764 -9.87 -14.72 19.92
N ALA A 765 -9.53 -15.88 19.35
CA ALA A 765 -10.20 -16.38 18.15
C ALA A 765 -11.68 -16.75 18.41
N ILE A 766 -11.99 -17.42 19.52
CA ILE A 766 -13.38 -17.74 19.87
C ILE A 766 -14.19 -16.48 20.20
N ALA A 767 -13.60 -15.46 20.85
CA ALA A 767 -14.23 -14.16 21.08
C ALA A 767 -14.62 -13.48 19.76
N GLN A 768 -13.72 -13.50 18.77
CA GLN A 768 -13.99 -12.99 17.42
C GLN A 768 -15.14 -13.75 16.74
N MET A 769 -15.11 -15.09 16.75
CA MET A 769 -16.22 -15.89 16.21
C MET A 769 -17.56 -15.57 16.89
N ILE A 770 -17.61 -15.40 18.21
CA ILE A 770 -18.83 -15.04 18.94
C ILE A 770 -19.34 -13.65 18.51
N SER A 771 -18.45 -12.66 18.42
CA SER A 771 -18.82 -11.29 18.09
C SER A 771 -19.30 -11.12 16.65
N PHE A 772 -18.66 -11.77 15.68
CA PHE A 772 -19.06 -11.69 14.28
C PHE A 772 -20.31 -12.53 13.98
N GLU A 773 -20.62 -13.54 14.80
CA GLU A 773 -21.91 -14.26 14.81
C GLU A 773 -23.06 -13.47 15.47
N ALA A 774 -22.80 -12.27 15.97
CA ALA A 774 -23.86 -11.27 16.22
C ALA A 774 -24.20 -10.43 14.96
N GLY A 775 -23.45 -10.60 13.88
CA GLY A 775 -23.81 -10.21 12.51
C GLY A 775 -24.20 -11.43 11.67
N TRP A 776 -23.93 -11.40 10.37
CA TRP A 776 -24.16 -12.54 9.46
C TRP A 776 -23.10 -13.65 9.56
N GLY A 777 -22.15 -13.55 10.48
CA GLY A 777 -21.01 -14.48 10.59
C GLY A 777 -19.74 -13.94 9.95
N TRP A 778 -18.83 -14.83 9.58
CA TRP A 778 -17.43 -14.49 9.34
C TRP A 778 -16.70 -15.42 8.37
N PHE A 779 -15.60 -14.92 7.79
CA PHE A 779 -14.59 -15.70 7.07
C PHE A 779 -13.19 -15.43 7.66
N TYR A 780 -12.48 -16.48 8.09
CA TYR A 780 -11.12 -16.34 8.63
C TYR A 780 -10.08 -16.11 7.51
N TRP A 781 -9.10 -15.24 7.75
CA TRP A 781 -7.97 -14.95 6.86
C TRP A 781 -6.67 -15.56 7.41
N THR A 782 -6.11 -16.64 6.84
CA THR A 782 -6.53 -17.45 5.68
C THR A 782 -6.47 -18.95 6.04
N TRP A 783 -6.89 -19.85 5.15
CA TRP A 783 -6.78 -21.29 5.39
C TRP A 783 -5.31 -21.73 5.60
N LYS A 784 -4.40 -21.27 4.73
CA LYS A 784 -3.02 -21.74 4.61
C LYS A 784 -2.05 -20.60 4.32
N THR A 785 -0.94 -20.58 5.05
CA THR A 785 0.27 -19.78 4.73
C THR A 785 1.48 -20.72 4.72
N GLU A 786 2.62 -20.28 4.17
CA GLU A 786 3.85 -21.07 4.21
C GLU A 786 4.53 -21.11 5.59
N LYS A 787 4.34 -20.06 6.40
CA LYS A 787 5.13 -19.80 7.63
C LYS A 787 4.36 -19.09 8.75
N ALA A 788 3.38 -18.26 8.41
CA ALA A 788 2.68 -17.40 9.37
C ALA A 788 1.54 -18.17 10.05
N THR A 789 1.84 -18.94 11.10
CA THR A 789 0.89 -19.81 11.81
C THR A 789 -0.36 -19.06 12.29
N GLN A 790 -0.20 -17.85 12.85
CA GLN A 790 -1.32 -17.04 13.37
C GLN A 790 -2.27 -16.50 12.29
N TRP A 791 -1.94 -16.75 11.01
CA TRP A 791 -2.70 -16.40 9.81
C TRP A 791 -3.12 -17.62 9.00
N SER A 792 -2.94 -18.84 9.53
CA SER A 792 -3.29 -20.09 8.84
C SER A 792 -4.14 -20.95 9.76
N TYR A 793 -5.42 -21.10 9.42
CA TYR A 793 -6.33 -21.98 10.17
C TYR A 793 -5.81 -23.42 10.22
N GLN A 794 -5.27 -23.93 9.11
CA GLN A 794 -4.70 -25.29 9.02
C GLN A 794 -3.48 -25.49 9.95
N ALA A 795 -2.68 -24.44 10.20
CA ALA A 795 -1.58 -24.48 11.15
C ALA A 795 -2.07 -24.21 12.59
N GLY A 796 -3.06 -23.32 12.75
CA GLY A 796 -3.65 -22.94 14.03
C GLY A 796 -4.33 -24.10 14.76
N ILE A 797 -5.03 -24.98 14.03
CA ILE A 797 -5.56 -26.24 14.58
C ILE A 797 -4.41 -27.08 15.15
N LYS A 798 -3.37 -27.33 14.35
CA LYS A 798 -2.21 -28.18 14.72
C LYS A 798 -1.40 -27.62 15.89
N ALA A 799 -1.41 -26.30 16.07
CA ALA A 799 -0.77 -25.59 17.17
C ALA A 799 -1.64 -25.51 18.46
N GLY A 800 -2.90 -25.94 18.40
CA GLY A 800 -3.85 -25.84 19.52
C GLY A 800 -4.37 -24.42 19.78
N ILE A 801 -4.27 -23.53 18.79
CA ILE A 801 -4.69 -22.11 18.89
C ILE A 801 -5.98 -21.81 18.13
N MET A 802 -6.53 -22.77 17.38
CA MET A 802 -7.85 -22.70 16.76
C MET A 802 -8.68 -23.95 17.11
N PRO A 803 -10.02 -23.87 17.13
CA PRO A 803 -10.87 -25.03 17.37
C PRO A 803 -10.78 -26.03 16.21
N GLU A 804 -10.88 -27.33 16.51
CA GLU A 804 -10.94 -28.39 15.49
C GLU A 804 -12.24 -28.37 14.66
N LYS A 805 -13.30 -27.74 15.20
CA LYS A 805 -14.57 -27.48 14.53
C LYS A 805 -14.98 -26.02 14.76
N THR A 806 -15.33 -25.28 13.72
CA THR A 806 -15.83 -23.88 13.83
C THR A 806 -16.94 -23.70 14.88
N TYR A 807 -17.76 -24.73 15.09
CA TYR A 807 -18.94 -24.77 15.96
C TYR A 807 -18.72 -25.44 17.33
N GLU A 808 -17.52 -25.93 17.65
CA GLU A 808 -17.22 -26.54 18.97
C GLU A 808 -16.29 -25.62 19.76
N ARG A 809 -16.78 -25.11 20.89
CA ARG A 809 -16.17 -23.99 21.61
C ARG A 809 -16.11 -24.29 23.11
N ASN A 810 -14.94 -24.14 23.71
CA ASN A 810 -14.70 -24.30 25.14
C ASN A 810 -14.56 -22.96 25.91
N PHE A 811 -14.86 -21.85 25.22
CA PHE A 811 -14.82 -20.49 25.75
C PHE A 811 -16.08 -19.73 25.32
N THR A 812 -16.52 -18.84 26.19
CA THR A 812 -17.64 -17.91 25.99
C THR A 812 -17.22 -16.54 26.53
N CYS A 813 -17.57 -15.47 25.82
CA CYS A 813 -17.42 -14.13 26.36
C CYS A 813 -18.33 -13.94 27.60
N PRO A 814 -17.79 -13.47 28.75
CA PRO A 814 -18.60 -13.15 29.92
C PRO A 814 -19.38 -11.84 29.72
N GLU A 815 -20.45 -11.66 30.50
CA GLU A 815 -21.24 -10.42 30.48
C GLU A 815 -20.47 -9.25 31.12
N ASP A 816 -19.79 -9.50 32.25
CA ASP A 816 -18.90 -8.55 32.91
C ASP A 816 -17.45 -8.76 32.45
N SER A 817 -16.74 -7.68 32.10
CA SER A 817 -15.35 -7.75 31.64
C SER A 817 -14.34 -8.06 32.76
N SER A 818 -14.74 -7.93 34.03
CA SER A 818 -13.92 -8.30 35.19
C SER A 818 -13.81 -9.81 35.43
N ASP A 819 -14.71 -10.61 34.85
CA ASP A 819 -14.62 -12.09 34.82
C ASP A 819 -13.62 -12.61 33.75
N LEU A 820 -13.09 -11.73 32.88
CA LEU A 820 -12.08 -12.14 31.91
C LEU A 820 -10.75 -12.50 32.60
N VAL A 821 -10.15 -13.58 32.09
CA VAL A 821 -8.82 -14.04 32.54
C VAL A 821 -7.79 -12.93 32.30
N ASN A 822 -7.23 -12.39 33.37
CA ASN A 822 -6.13 -11.43 33.26
C ASN A 822 -4.81 -12.17 32.95
N TYR A 823 -4.37 -12.11 31.70
CA TYR A 823 -3.26 -12.94 31.21
C TYR A 823 -1.88 -12.50 31.73
N GLY A 824 -1.66 -11.20 31.97
CA GLY A 824 -0.46 -10.71 32.65
C GLY A 824 -0.29 -11.29 34.06
N LYS A 825 -1.38 -11.47 34.83
CA LYS A 825 -1.36 -12.18 36.13
C LYS A 825 -1.08 -13.69 36.00
N LEU A 826 -1.30 -14.29 34.83
CA LEU A 826 -0.91 -15.67 34.53
C LEU A 826 0.55 -15.78 34.02
N GLY A 827 1.29 -14.67 33.97
CA GLY A 827 2.68 -14.64 33.53
C GLY A 827 2.87 -14.62 32.01
N LEU A 828 1.82 -14.35 31.22
CA LEU A 828 1.98 -14.03 29.81
C LEU A 828 2.66 -12.66 29.69
N ALA A 829 3.79 -12.60 28.99
CA ALA A 829 4.49 -11.34 28.76
C ALA A 829 3.74 -10.49 27.73
N GLU A 830 3.51 -9.21 28.03
CA GLU A 830 2.84 -8.25 27.12
C GLU A 830 3.77 -7.76 25.98
N SER A 831 4.72 -8.60 25.56
CA SER A 831 5.68 -8.40 24.45
C SER A 831 5.95 -9.71 23.69
N TYR A 832 5.01 -10.66 23.79
CA TYR A 832 5.07 -11.96 23.12
C TYR A 832 4.94 -11.81 21.60
#